data_AF-A0AAD9Z476-F1
#
_entry.id   AF-A0AAD9Z476-F1
#
_cell.length_a   1.000
_cell.length_b   1.000
_cell.length_c   1.000
_cell.angle_alpha   90.00
_cell.angle_beta   90.00
_cell.angle_gamma   90.00
#
_symmetry.space_group_name_H-M   'P 1'
#
loop_
_entity.id
_entity.type
_entity.pdbx_description
1 polymer ?
#
loop_
_entity_poly.entity_id
_entity_poly.type
_entity_poly.pdbx_seq_one_letter_code
_entity_poly.pdbx_strand_id
1 'polypeptide(L)'
;MAPGILVNGDSGVNGIKSHSSKRNLNPQDDLRFGLKLKPRTVAKVDELQKNQRVRITERRGRTLMSGLGDAHTHFTWNNSALDKLGDVGVEEHTLMTAKDYINAGDIPGPRYLANGKEMAVRKGELAAGITVFADGPLEMREVIRHHAKIGVDQIKLSMSGEEITYSKSAQDSYYTDEETAACVDEAHRLDLRLCSHARVRDRVKMCVKHGVDVVYHANYIDEKGMDTLEKNKHKHVVAPGINWLWATVYEAAPFRYSFENAEAVGYMKELQIAIRALKEMHHRGITVLSGGNYGFAWTPHGTYARDIEHFVKLLDFTLMELIIAALAGVAKLFMEEDELGKVREGYVILVDGDPLKDIAVLQEHDKLNMITINGRIHKALHRDLPRHQKEFNKSGYDASDKVDKPSHQVIFAKRRTNFTQSLDYEGKIGSRHWQSRLRHRRKERNGSCGGAYKIINDVTAREKQRDYKQFYIAKSADTFCPMGRIAVPASQVPKVLRVQTHVNVQKRQDGTTEDLIFSVGSLIKTLSESTTLQPGGVLATGTPAGVGLFEVSIIESVSEASSIPMYNLDISCDGIGLAKINYKLINIQEVGSGTEPIVYVHGLGGTIEFHRPLISAAGLSEFHISILYDLEGHGLTLTKASSVVTMDSLVSYLAGISASPKYNIKSATLMSPSLGGLIALNFALAHPSLVKKLILIGPGPSPLPAAASEATLKRAAAVCASGMQASGVAEAVSNAATSETSKKLNPLALSAVRASLLS
;
A
#
# COMPACT_ATOMS: atom_id res chain seq x y z
N MET A 1 7.05 -23.60 12.48
CA MET A 1 6.96 -23.96 11.04
C MET A 1 5.94 -23.03 10.40
N ALA A 2 6.36 -22.26 9.39
CA ALA A 2 5.47 -21.38 8.63
C ALA A 2 4.44 -22.21 7.83
N PRO A 3 3.21 -21.72 7.61
CA PRO A 3 2.22 -22.42 6.78
C PRO A 3 2.68 -22.48 5.33
N GLY A 4 2.85 -23.70 4.79
CA GLY A 4 3.25 -23.93 3.39
C GLY A 4 2.08 -23.75 2.41
N ILE A 5 2.42 -23.42 1.16
CA ILE A 5 1.48 -23.34 0.02
C ILE A 5 1.83 -24.44 -0.97
N LEU A 6 0.85 -25.24 -1.36
CA LEU A 6 0.99 -26.29 -2.36
C LEU A 6 0.19 -25.92 -3.62
N VAL A 7 0.82 -25.99 -4.80
CA VAL A 7 0.17 -25.75 -6.09
C VAL A 7 0.08 -27.06 -6.87
N ASN A 8 -1.14 -27.49 -7.22
CA ASN A 8 -1.41 -28.78 -7.87
C ASN A 8 -1.78 -28.61 -9.37
N GLY A 9 -1.33 -29.50 -10.27
CA GLY A 9 -1.80 -29.55 -11.66
C GLY A 9 -0.86 -30.19 -12.71
N ASP A 10 -1.47 -30.86 -13.70
CA ASP A 10 -0.82 -31.52 -14.85
C ASP A 10 -0.32 -30.52 -15.90
N SER A 11 0.96 -30.70 -16.30
CA SER A 11 1.71 -30.02 -17.37
C SER A 11 2.05 -28.53 -17.18
N GLY A 12 3.37 -28.22 -17.23
CA GLY A 12 3.90 -26.88 -17.50
C GLY A 12 4.60 -26.13 -16.35
N VAL A 13 5.36 -26.76 -15.44
CA VAL A 13 6.19 -25.98 -14.48
C VAL A 13 7.38 -25.36 -15.22
N ASN A 14 7.43 -24.04 -15.36
CA ASN A 14 8.58 -23.33 -15.93
C ASN A 14 9.59 -23.03 -14.82
N GLY A 15 10.43 -24.02 -14.50
CA GLY A 15 11.53 -23.88 -13.53
C GLY A 15 12.89 -24.05 -14.22
N ILE A 16 13.73 -23.01 -14.19
CA ILE A 16 15.07 -23.03 -14.79
C ILE A 16 16.00 -23.90 -13.91
N LYS A 17 16.76 -24.80 -14.55
CA LYS A 17 17.72 -25.69 -13.88
C LYS A 17 19.10 -25.49 -14.50
N SER A 18 19.94 -24.61 -13.97
CA SER A 18 21.37 -24.60 -14.35
C SER A 18 22.05 -25.83 -13.76
N HIS A 19 22.87 -26.52 -14.56
CA HIS A 19 23.73 -27.59 -14.01
C HIS A 19 24.85 -26.91 -13.24
N SER A 20 24.89 -27.11 -11.92
CA SER A 20 26.06 -26.76 -11.11
C SER A 20 27.22 -27.67 -11.49
N SER A 21 28.01 -27.26 -12.46
CA SER A 21 29.44 -27.57 -12.46
C SER A 21 30.15 -26.27 -12.10
N LYS A 22 31.13 -26.33 -11.19
CA LYS A 22 31.94 -25.21 -10.70
C LYS A 22 32.70 -24.51 -11.84
N ARG A 23 32.02 -23.79 -12.72
CA ARG A 23 32.60 -23.00 -13.81
C ARG A 23 31.81 -21.69 -13.94
N ASN A 24 32.54 -20.58 -13.92
CA ASN A 24 32.08 -19.22 -14.16
C ASN A 24 31.49 -19.07 -15.57
N LEU A 25 30.26 -19.53 -15.81
CA LEU A 25 29.57 -19.38 -17.09
C LEU A 25 28.60 -18.20 -17.06
N ASN A 26 28.52 -17.49 -18.19
CA ASN A 26 27.61 -16.35 -18.39
C ASN A 26 26.16 -16.86 -18.39
N PRO A 27 25.18 -16.15 -17.79
CA PRO A 27 23.76 -16.46 -17.98
C PRO A 27 23.37 -16.62 -19.46
N GLN A 28 24.06 -15.93 -20.37
CA GLN A 28 23.83 -16.03 -21.82
C GLN A 28 24.49 -17.22 -22.51
N ASP A 29 25.50 -17.84 -21.93
CA ASP A 29 26.09 -19.07 -22.52
C ASP A 29 25.19 -20.29 -22.22
N ASP A 30 24.47 -20.28 -21.09
CA ASP A 30 23.40 -21.23 -20.77
C ASP A 30 22.19 -21.10 -21.73
N LEU A 31 22.05 -19.98 -22.47
CA LEU A 31 20.99 -19.75 -23.47
C LEU A 31 21.23 -20.52 -24.78
N ARG A 32 22.49 -20.75 -25.16
CA ARG A 32 22.85 -21.44 -26.42
C ARG A 32 22.79 -22.96 -26.32
N PHE A 33 22.94 -23.52 -25.11
CA PHE A 33 22.84 -24.96 -24.86
C PHE A 33 21.49 -25.30 -24.25
N GLY A 34 20.50 -25.56 -25.12
CA GLY A 34 19.10 -25.84 -24.81
C GLY A 34 18.84 -26.45 -23.42
N LEU A 35 18.49 -25.59 -22.47
CA LEU A 35 18.11 -25.96 -21.11
C LEU A 35 16.79 -26.73 -21.12
N LYS A 36 16.86 -28.05 -20.89
CA LYS A 36 15.67 -28.88 -20.66
C LYS A 36 15.11 -28.63 -19.27
N LEU A 37 13.97 -27.94 -19.21
CA LEU A 37 13.14 -27.80 -18.01
C LEU A 37 12.67 -29.21 -17.55
N LYS A 38 13.06 -29.65 -16.35
CA LYS A 38 12.51 -30.86 -15.71
C LYS A 38 11.61 -30.43 -14.53
N PRO A 39 10.35 -30.91 -14.45
CA PRO A 39 9.51 -30.69 -13.27
C PRO A 39 10.23 -31.21 -12.01
N ARG A 40 10.33 -30.38 -10.97
CA ARG A 40 10.67 -30.86 -9.62
C ARG A 40 9.37 -31.27 -8.94
N THR A 41 9.23 -32.56 -8.65
CA THR A 41 8.20 -33.05 -7.74
C THR A 41 8.56 -32.57 -6.34
N VAL A 42 7.70 -31.80 -5.68
CA VAL A 42 7.84 -31.54 -4.24
C VAL A 42 7.67 -32.89 -3.55
N ALA A 43 8.66 -33.34 -2.79
CA ALA A 43 8.52 -34.58 -2.05
C ALA A 43 7.36 -34.45 -1.05
N LYS A 44 6.53 -35.49 -0.90
CA LYS A 44 5.47 -35.60 0.13
C LYS A 44 4.20 -34.76 -0.08
N VAL A 45 3.79 -34.54 -1.34
CA VAL A 45 2.48 -33.93 -1.70
C VAL A 45 1.33 -34.55 -0.90
N ASP A 46 1.28 -35.88 -0.80
CA ASP A 46 0.20 -36.59 -0.11
C ASP A 46 0.20 -36.40 1.43
N GLU A 47 1.36 -36.10 2.04
CA GLU A 47 1.43 -35.74 3.47
C GLU A 47 1.02 -34.28 3.68
N LEU A 48 1.43 -33.37 2.79
CA LEU A 48 1.11 -31.94 2.86
C LEU A 48 -0.38 -31.66 2.62
N GLN A 49 -1.02 -32.40 1.71
CA GLN A 49 -2.47 -32.31 1.47
C GLN A 49 -3.32 -32.70 2.69
N LYS A 50 -2.79 -33.60 3.55
CA LYS A 50 -3.46 -34.03 4.79
C LYS A 50 -3.29 -33.03 5.93
N ASN A 51 -2.37 -32.07 5.80
CA ASN A 51 -2.11 -31.08 6.84
C ASN A 51 -3.09 -29.89 6.73
N GLN A 52 -4.01 -29.78 7.69
CA GLN A 52 -5.03 -28.72 7.72
C GLN A 52 -4.47 -27.28 7.80
N ARG A 53 -3.18 -27.11 8.09
CA ARG A 53 -2.49 -25.80 8.11
C ARG A 53 -1.90 -25.41 6.74
N VAL A 54 -1.91 -26.30 5.76
CA VAL A 54 -1.42 -26.05 4.39
C VAL A 54 -2.55 -25.55 3.52
N ARG A 55 -2.33 -24.44 2.78
CA ARG A 55 -3.29 -23.95 1.78
C ARG A 55 -2.96 -24.54 0.41
N ILE A 56 -3.95 -25.19 -0.19
CA ILE A 56 -3.85 -25.78 -1.54
C ILE A 56 -4.47 -24.82 -2.55
N THR A 57 -3.74 -24.50 -3.61
CA THR A 57 -4.22 -23.69 -4.73
C THR A 57 -4.15 -24.47 -6.03
N GLU A 58 -5.29 -24.67 -6.69
CA GLU A 58 -5.34 -25.36 -7.98
C GLU A 58 -4.81 -24.48 -9.11
N ARG A 59 -3.89 -24.99 -9.92
CA ARG A 59 -3.24 -24.22 -11.00
C ARG A 59 -4.19 -23.89 -12.15
N ARG A 60 -5.09 -24.82 -12.51
CA ARG A 60 -6.14 -24.63 -13.55
C ARG A 60 -5.64 -24.00 -14.87
N GLY A 61 -4.51 -24.47 -15.40
CA GLY A 61 -3.95 -24.00 -16.69
C GLY A 61 -3.19 -22.66 -16.65
N ARG A 62 -3.08 -22.00 -15.49
CA ARG A 62 -2.34 -20.74 -15.30
C ARG A 62 -0.85 -20.97 -15.22
N THR A 63 -0.02 -19.99 -15.56
CA THR A 63 1.44 -20.13 -15.51
C THR A 63 1.98 -19.81 -14.12
N LEU A 64 2.84 -20.69 -13.62
CA LEU A 64 3.57 -20.48 -12.37
C LEU A 64 5.00 -20.05 -12.69
N MET A 65 5.46 -18.93 -12.15
CA MET A 65 6.82 -18.42 -12.39
C MET A 65 7.41 -17.74 -11.16
N SER A 66 8.74 -17.52 -11.16
CA SER A 66 9.41 -16.73 -10.13
C SER A 66 9.04 -15.24 -10.26
N GLY A 67 9.22 -14.48 -9.18
CA GLY A 67 9.13 -13.02 -9.22
C GLY A 67 10.19 -12.42 -10.13
N LEU A 68 9.80 -11.43 -10.94
CA LEU A 68 10.67 -10.69 -11.86
C LEU A 68 11.57 -9.71 -11.09
N GLY A 69 12.81 -9.56 -11.54
CA GLY A 69 13.75 -8.56 -11.09
C GLY A 69 13.89 -7.41 -12.08
N ASP A 70 14.30 -6.26 -11.55
CA ASP A 70 14.69 -5.07 -12.31
C ASP A 70 16.07 -4.62 -11.81
N ALA A 71 17.00 -4.34 -12.73
CA ALA A 71 18.38 -4.01 -12.39
C ALA A 71 18.61 -2.51 -12.12
N HIS A 72 17.64 -1.63 -12.40
CA HIS A 72 17.82 -0.17 -12.31
C HIS A 72 16.50 0.59 -12.05
N THR A 73 16.28 0.99 -10.79
CA THR A 73 15.11 1.79 -10.37
C THR A 73 15.47 2.77 -9.26
N HIS A 74 14.76 3.90 -9.21
CA HIS A 74 14.84 4.92 -8.16
C HIS A 74 13.61 4.82 -7.25
N PHE A 75 13.69 4.04 -6.17
CA PHE A 75 12.54 3.72 -5.30
C PHE A 75 12.03 4.92 -4.47
N THR A 76 12.89 5.89 -4.17
CA THR A 76 12.59 7.11 -3.39
C THR A 76 11.98 8.24 -4.22
N TRP A 77 11.98 8.12 -5.55
CA TRP A 77 11.38 9.12 -6.43
C TRP A 77 9.89 8.80 -6.58
N ASN A 78 9.06 9.42 -5.74
CA ASN A 78 7.62 9.32 -5.84
C ASN A 78 7.04 10.64 -6.37
N ASN A 79 6.11 10.54 -7.31
CA ASN A 79 5.48 11.67 -8.01
C ASN A 79 4.59 12.58 -7.12
N SER A 80 4.77 12.57 -5.79
CA SER A 80 4.23 13.59 -4.90
C SER A 80 5.03 14.88 -5.11
N ALA A 81 4.37 16.03 -5.07
CA ALA A 81 5.02 17.35 -5.12
C ALA A 81 6.12 17.45 -4.03
N LEU A 82 7.35 17.14 -4.43
CA LEU A 82 8.57 17.04 -3.62
C LEU A 82 9.25 18.40 -3.42
N ASP A 83 8.72 19.47 -4.02
CA ASP A 83 9.20 20.84 -3.87
C ASP A 83 9.08 21.37 -2.43
N LYS A 84 8.41 20.63 -1.52
CA LYS A 84 8.40 20.90 -0.07
C LYS A 84 8.92 19.77 0.82
N LEU A 85 9.51 18.74 0.22
CA LEU A 85 10.33 17.73 0.92
C LEU A 85 11.80 18.15 1.03
N GLY A 86 12.17 19.25 0.35
CA GLY A 86 13.53 19.75 0.16
C GLY A 86 14.31 20.21 1.40
N ASP A 87 13.76 20.09 2.61
CA ASP A 87 14.50 20.36 3.85
C ASP A 87 14.90 19.06 4.59
N VAL A 88 14.65 17.88 4.01
CA VAL A 88 14.95 16.58 4.63
C VAL A 88 16.07 15.85 3.86
N GLY A 89 17.28 15.79 4.43
CA GLY A 89 18.17 14.62 4.24
C GLY A 89 17.66 13.48 5.14
N VAL A 90 17.62 12.21 4.77
CA VAL A 90 18.69 11.35 4.25
C VAL A 90 18.07 10.24 3.39
N GLU A 91 18.35 10.23 2.09
CA GLU A 91 17.94 9.19 1.15
C GLU A 91 18.46 7.80 1.56
N GLU A 92 19.70 7.74 2.02
CA GLU A 92 20.37 6.50 2.42
C GLU A 92 19.66 5.81 3.59
N HIS A 93 19.30 6.56 4.65
CA HIS A 93 18.55 6.00 5.78
C HIS A 93 17.15 5.54 5.37
N THR A 94 16.51 6.24 4.43
CA THR A 94 15.15 5.89 3.98
C THR A 94 15.17 4.60 3.17
N LEU A 95 16.12 4.46 2.24
CA LEU A 95 16.31 3.25 1.45
C LEU A 95 16.74 2.06 2.31
N MET A 96 17.66 2.27 3.25
CA MET A 96 18.10 1.19 4.16
C MET A 96 16.99 0.74 5.11
N THR A 97 16.30 1.69 5.75
CA THR A 97 15.21 1.38 6.68
C THR A 97 14.05 0.68 5.95
N ALA A 98 13.64 1.18 4.78
CA ALA A 98 12.59 0.53 4.01
C ALA A 98 12.99 -0.91 3.60
N LYS A 99 14.27 -1.15 3.28
CA LYS A 99 14.79 -2.48 2.93
C LYS A 99 14.60 -3.43 4.09
N ASP A 100 15.02 -3.01 5.29
CA ASP A 100 14.96 -3.84 6.49
C ASP A 100 13.52 -4.18 6.88
N TYR A 101 12.61 -3.20 6.84
CA TYR A 101 11.18 -3.43 7.13
C TYR A 101 10.50 -4.31 6.07
N ILE A 102 10.88 -4.19 4.79
CA ILE A 102 10.39 -5.08 3.72
C ILE A 102 10.92 -6.51 3.92
N ASN A 103 12.21 -6.65 4.24
CA ASN A 103 12.83 -7.94 4.46
C ASN A 103 12.28 -8.65 5.71
N ALA A 104 12.00 -7.92 6.78
CA ALA A 104 11.29 -8.41 7.97
C ALA A 104 9.80 -8.73 7.69
N GLY A 105 9.25 -8.15 6.62
CA GLY A 105 7.86 -8.30 6.20
C GLY A 105 6.89 -7.43 6.99
N ASP A 106 7.38 -6.37 7.63
CA ASP A 106 6.58 -5.40 8.37
C ASP A 106 5.82 -4.46 7.43
N ILE A 107 6.38 -4.18 6.24
CA ILE A 107 5.71 -3.43 5.17
C ILE A 107 5.79 -4.18 3.83
N PRO A 108 4.78 -4.08 2.95
CA PRO A 108 4.82 -4.72 1.64
C PRO A 108 5.76 -3.98 0.67
N GLY A 109 6.65 -4.73 0.00
CA GLY A 109 7.53 -4.19 -1.03
C GLY A 109 8.39 -5.27 -1.70
N PRO A 110 9.09 -4.93 -2.80
CA PRO A 110 10.07 -5.84 -3.39
C PRO A 110 11.33 -5.92 -2.54
N ARG A 111 12.04 -7.06 -2.58
CA ARG A 111 13.43 -7.09 -2.12
C ARG A 111 14.29 -6.28 -3.08
N TYR A 112 15.22 -5.50 -2.56
CA TYR A 112 16.14 -4.71 -3.37
C TYR A 112 17.52 -4.60 -2.74
N LEU A 113 18.51 -4.28 -3.59
CA LEU A 113 19.84 -3.86 -3.17
C LEU A 113 19.83 -2.33 -3.07
N ALA A 114 19.96 -1.82 -1.85
CA ALA A 114 20.02 -0.40 -1.57
C ALA A 114 21.37 0.17 -2.03
N ASN A 115 21.31 1.25 -2.79
CA ASN A 115 22.46 2.11 -3.02
C ASN A 115 22.43 3.26 -2.00
N GLY A 116 23.56 3.94 -1.83
CA GLY A 116 23.54 5.26 -1.23
C GLY A 116 23.40 6.34 -2.29
N LYS A 117 23.83 7.56 -1.95
CA LYS A 117 23.84 8.66 -2.91
C LYS A 117 24.78 8.35 -4.07
N GLU A 118 24.39 8.80 -5.26
CA GLU A 118 25.22 8.66 -6.45
C GLU A 118 26.46 9.54 -6.32
N MET A 119 27.64 8.96 -6.47
CA MET A 119 28.88 9.71 -6.40
C MET A 119 29.15 10.38 -7.74
N ALA A 120 29.41 11.69 -7.70
CA ALA A 120 29.81 12.49 -8.86
C ALA A 120 30.98 13.41 -8.50
N VAL A 121 31.84 13.69 -9.47
CA VAL A 121 32.75 14.85 -9.39
C VAL A 121 31.92 16.14 -9.42
N ARG A 122 32.43 17.24 -8.88
CA ARG A 122 31.63 18.48 -8.68
C ARG A 122 31.06 19.07 -9.97
N LYS A 123 31.70 18.81 -11.11
CA LYS A 123 31.23 19.21 -12.45
C LYS A 123 30.26 18.23 -13.11
N GLY A 124 30.10 17.03 -12.55
CA GLY A 124 29.38 15.90 -13.15
C GLY A 124 28.01 15.59 -12.53
N GLU A 125 27.50 16.46 -11.66
CA GLU A 125 26.20 16.30 -11.01
C GLU A 125 25.04 16.18 -12.00
N LEU A 126 24.23 15.13 -11.87
CA LEU A 126 22.98 14.98 -12.62
C LEU A 126 21.76 15.50 -11.84
N ALA A 127 21.72 15.25 -10.53
CA ALA A 127 20.64 15.68 -9.65
C ALA A 127 21.13 15.90 -8.20
N ALA A 128 21.01 17.14 -7.70
CA ALA A 128 21.56 17.54 -6.41
C ALA A 128 21.02 16.76 -5.21
N GLY A 129 19.73 16.39 -5.23
CA GLY A 129 19.09 15.69 -4.11
C GLY A 129 19.69 14.32 -3.78
N ILE A 130 20.26 13.66 -4.79
CA ILE A 130 20.76 12.28 -4.71
C ILE A 130 22.28 12.18 -4.91
N THR A 131 22.97 13.32 -5.06
CA THR A 131 24.41 13.34 -5.35
C THR A 131 25.23 13.48 -4.07
N VAL A 132 26.31 12.70 -3.98
CA VAL A 132 27.44 12.94 -3.08
C VAL A 132 28.65 13.33 -3.91
N PHE A 133 29.35 14.37 -3.48
CA PHE A 133 30.48 14.91 -4.24
C PHE A 133 31.82 14.34 -3.77
N ALA A 134 32.66 13.98 -4.74
CA ALA A 134 34.06 13.64 -4.50
C ALA A 134 34.89 13.94 -5.75
N ASP A 135 35.95 14.74 -5.60
CA ASP A 135 36.94 14.98 -6.65
C ASP A 135 38.26 14.28 -6.28
N GLY A 136 38.76 13.46 -7.20
CA GLY A 136 40.00 12.73 -7.03
C GLY A 136 39.89 11.42 -6.22
N PRO A 137 40.92 10.55 -6.32
CA PRO A 137 40.90 9.20 -5.75
C PRO A 137 40.67 9.14 -4.24
N LEU A 138 41.21 10.08 -3.47
CA LEU A 138 41.15 10.03 -2.01
C LEU A 138 39.76 10.37 -1.46
N GLU A 139 39.13 11.44 -1.97
CA GLU A 139 37.76 11.81 -1.59
C GLU A 139 36.79 10.68 -1.96
N MET A 140 36.95 10.08 -3.14
CA MET A 140 36.09 8.98 -3.58
C MET A 140 36.18 7.75 -2.67
N ARG A 141 37.40 7.41 -2.20
CA ARG A 141 37.59 6.32 -1.23
C ARG A 141 36.92 6.63 0.11
N GLU A 142 36.99 7.88 0.57
CA GLU A 142 36.35 8.30 1.81
C GLU A 142 34.82 8.18 1.71
N VAL A 143 34.22 8.65 0.61
CA VAL A 143 32.79 8.50 0.34
C VAL A 143 32.38 7.02 0.31
N ILE A 144 33.15 6.16 -0.36
CA ILE A 144 32.87 4.72 -0.40
C ILE A 144 32.91 4.09 0.99
N ARG A 145 33.91 4.42 1.82
CA ARG A 145 33.98 3.94 3.22
C ARG A 145 32.80 4.43 4.05
N HIS A 146 32.35 5.66 3.82
CA HIS A 146 31.15 6.19 4.47
C HIS A 146 29.90 5.39 4.09
N HIS A 147 29.72 5.14 2.79
CA HIS A 147 28.63 4.33 2.25
C HIS A 147 28.64 2.88 2.79
N ALA A 148 29.82 2.28 2.88
CA ALA A 148 29.99 0.97 3.49
C ALA A 148 29.57 0.96 4.97
N LYS A 149 29.93 2.01 5.73
CA LYS A 149 29.59 2.14 7.16
C LYS A 149 28.09 2.24 7.40
N ILE A 150 27.33 2.86 6.50
CA ILE A 150 25.86 2.97 6.60
C ILE A 150 25.14 1.71 6.06
N GLY A 151 25.87 0.75 5.51
CA GLY A 151 25.36 -0.57 5.14
C GLY A 151 24.76 -0.68 3.74
N VAL A 152 25.14 0.18 2.79
CA VAL A 152 24.68 0.03 1.40
C VAL A 152 25.14 -1.30 0.80
N ASP A 153 24.39 -1.83 -0.17
CA ASP A 153 24.74 -3.09 -0.85
C ASP A 153 25.65 -2.87 -2.07
N GLN A 154 25.73 -1.64 -2.56
CA GLN A 154 26.48 -1.24 -3.75
C GLN A 154 26.76 0.26 -3.78
N ILE A 155 27.72 0.68 -4.60
CA ILE A 155 28.11 2.08 -4.83
C ILE A 155 27.74 2.48 -6.27
N LYS A 156 27.07 3.63 -6.46
CA LYS A 156 26.77 4.21 -7.78
C LYS A 156 27.73 5.34 -8.14
N LEU A 157 28.30 5.32 -9.34
CA LEU A 157 29.04 6.42 -9.94
C LEU A 157 28.22 7.12 -11.04
N SER A 158 28.43 8.43 -11.22
CA SER A 158 27.85 9.23 -12.30
C SER A 158 28.94 9.73 -13.25
N MET A 159 29.34 8.85 -14.19
CA MET A 159 30.55 9.05 -15.01
C MET A 159 30.33 9.86 -16.30
N SER A 160 29.08 9.97 -16.76
CA SER A 160 28.67 10.72 -17.96
C SER A 160 27.48 11.65 -17.68
N GLY A 161 27.18 12.58 -18.58
CA GLY A 161 26.02 13.47 -18.47
C GLY A 161 24.68 12.80 -18.81
N GLU A 162 23.63 13.62 -18.96
CA GLU A 162 22.26 13.21 -19.25
C GLU A 162 21.50 14.34 -19.96
N GLU A 163 20.90 14.07 -21.12
CA GLU A 163 20.36 15.12 -22.00
C GLU A 163 19.20 15.92 -21.37
N ILE A 164 18.44 15.31 -20.44
CA ILE A 164 17.35 16.03 -19.75
C ILE A 164 17.84 17.14 -18.82
N THR A 165 19.14 17.17 -18.49
CA THR A 165 19.73 18.24 -17.67
C THR A 165 19.95 19.52 -18.46
N TYR A 166 19.84 19.48 -19.80
CA TYR A 166 20.12 20.55 -20.77
C TYR A 166 21.53 21.15 -20.75
N SER A 167 22.31 20.90 -19.70
CA SER A 167 23.61 21.50 -19.43
C SER A 167 24.76 20.49 -19.45
N LYS A 168 24.44 19.19 -19.37
CA LYS A 168 25.40 18.09 -19.35
C LYS A 168 24.98 17.04 -20.37
N SER A 169 25.65 17.00 -21.51
CA SER A 169 25.28 16.05 -22.57
C SER A 169 25.54 14.61 -22.11
N ALA A 170 24.73 13.66 -22.57
CA ALA A 170 24.99 12.24 -22.37
C ALA A 170 26.36 11.78 -22.87
N GLN A 171 27.01 12.58 -23.73
CA GLN A 171 28.34 12.33 -24.27
C GLN A 171 29.48 12.94 -23.43
N ASP A 172 29.18 13.73 -22.41
CA ASP A 172 30.18 14.28 -21.50
C ASP A 172 30.84 13.18 -20.66
N SER A 173 32.09 13.42 -20.26
CA SER A 173 32.91 12.47 -19.50
C SER A 173 33.55 13.17 -18.31
N TYR A 174 33.31 12.66 -17.10
CA TYR A 174 33.67 13.39 -15.88
C TYR A 174 34.78 12.78 -15.03
N TYR A 175 35.03 11.48 -15.17
CA TYR A 175 35.98 10.72 -14.35
C TYR A 175 37.32 10.49 -15.07
N THR A 176 38.40 10.35 -14.30
CA THR A 176 39.71 9.89 -14.78
C THR A 176 39.88 8.38 -14.58
N ASP A 177 40.92 7.82 -15.23
CA ASP A 177 41.32 6.44 -15.00
C ASP A 177 41.69 6.17 -13.54
N GLU A 178 42.39 7.11 -12.90
CA GLU A 178 42.86 6.98 -11.52
C GLU A 178 41.69 6.99 -10.52
N GLU A 179 40.74 7.91 -10.70
CA GLU A 179 39.51 7.98 -9.91
C GLU A 179 38.68 6.68 -10.03
N THR A 180 38.52 6.18 -11.25
CA THR A 180 37.74 4.95 -11.48
C THR A 180 38.43 3.74 -10.86
N ALA A 181 39.74 3.60 -11.04
CA ALA A 181 40.52 2.52 -10.43
C ALA A 181 40.42 2.56 -8.90
N ALA A 182 40.48 3.76 -8.30
CA ALA A 182 40.36 3.93 -6.86
C ALA A 182 38.98 3.55 -6.33
N CYS A 183 37.91 3.89 -7.06
CA CYS A 183 36.56 3.50 -6.70
C CYS A 183 36.39 1.97 -6.71
N VAL A 184 36.85 1.31 -7.78
CA VAL A 184 36.75 -0.15 -7.90
C VAL A 184 37.55 -0.84 -6.80
N ASP A 185 38.81 -0.45 -6.61
CA ASP A 185 39.69 -1.05 -5.60
C ASP A 185 39.13 -0.90 -4.18
N GLU A 186 38.56 0.25 -3.82
CA GLU A 186 37.98 0.44 -2.49
C GLU A 186 36.65 -0.30 -2.31
N ALA A 187 35.74 -0.23 -3.29
CA ALA A 187 34.45 -0.91 -3.21
C ALA A 187 34.64 -2.43 -3.10
N HIS A 188 35.46 -3.02 -3.99
CA HIS A 188 35.71 -4.46 -3.99
C HIS A 188 36.47 -4.93 -2.74
N ARG A 189 37.38 -4.11 -2.16
CA ARG A 189 38.04 -4.43 -0.89
C ARG A 189 37.05 -4.52 0.28
N LEU A 190 35.93 -3.80 0.18
CA LEU A 190 34.86 -3.78 1.17
C LEU A 190 33.71 -4.75 0.82
N ASP A 191 33.92 -5.66 -0.13
CA ASP A 191 32.92 -6.61 -0.64
C ASP A 191 31.64 -5.94 -1.20
N LEU A 192 31.76 -4.70 -1.67
CA LEU A 192 30.68 -3.94 -2.32
C LEU A 192 30.80 -4.00 -3.83
N ARG A 193 29.67 -4.08 -4.53
CA ARG A 193 29.62 -3.91 -5.98
C ARG A 193 29.67 -2.44 -6.36
N LEU A 194 30.24 -2.17 -7.53
CA LEU A 194 30.26 -0.85 -8.13
C LEU A 194 29.42 -0.83 -9.40
N CYS A 195 28.51 0.12 -9.48
CA CYS A 195 27.68 0.36 -10.65
C CYS A 195 27.88 1.79 -11.15
N SER A 196 27.67 2.03 -12.45
CA SER A 196 27.98 3.34 -13.04
C SER A 196 26.98 3.77 -14.10
N HIS A 197 26.54 5.02 -14.02
CA HIS A 197 25.89 5.72 -15.11
C HIS A 197 26.95 6.09 -16.15
N ALA A 198 26.97 5.33 -17.25
CA ALA A 198 27.95 5.47 -18.32
C ALA A 198 27.28 5.31 -19.69
N ARG A 199 26.79 6.41 -20.24
CA ARG A 199 26.16 6.46 -21.58
C ARG A 199 27.19 6.47 -22.71
N VAL A 200 28.29 7.20 -22.53
CA VAL A 200 29.27 7.45 -23.60
C VAL A 200 30.36 6.40 -23.69
N ARG A 201 30.75 6.08 -24.94
CA ARG A 201 31.81 5.15 -25.34
C ARG A 201 33.00 5.07 -24.38
N ASP A 202 33.63 6.22 -24.10
CA ASP A 202 34.90 6.23 -23.37
C ASP A 202 34.70 5.90 -21.88
N ARG A 203 33.51 6.18 -21.33
CA ARG A 203 33.16 5.77 -19.97
C ARG A 203 32.80 4.29 -19.89
N VAL A 204 32.12 3.74 -20.90
CA VAL A 204 31.84 2.30 -20.97
C VAL A 204 33.15 1.50 -21.02
N LYS A 205 34.11 1.89 -21.88
CA LYS A 205 35.43 1.24 -21.94
C LYS A 205 36.20 1.37 -20.62
N MET A 206 36.10 2.53 -19.96
CA MET A 206 36.74 2.75 -18.64
C MET A 206 36.13 1.85 -17.55
N CYS A 207 34.81 1.68 -17.54
CA CYS A 207 34.12 0.76 -16.65
C CYS A 207 34.65 -0.68 -16.81
N VAL A 208 34.75 -1.15 -18.07
CA VAL A 208 35.26 -2.49 -18.38
C VAL A 208 36.74 -2.64 -18.03
N LYS A 209 37.56 -1.62 -18.33
CA LYS A 209 39.00 -1.62 -18.03
C LYS A 209 39.28 -1.82 -16.55
N HIS A 210 38.54 -1.13 -15.67
CA HIS A 210 38.83 -1.10 -14.24
C HIS A 210 38.06 -2.13 -13.43
N GLY A 211 36.97 -2.69 -13.95
CA GLY A 211 36.22 -3.72 -13.23
C GLY A 211 34.90 -3.25 -12.62
N VAL A 212 34.25 -2.22 -13.14
CA VAL A 212 32.90 -1.81 -12.69
C VAL A 212 31.91 -2.92 -12.99
N ASP A 213 31.19 -3.43 -11.98
CA ASP A 213 30.34 -4.61 -12.09
C ASP A 213 29.11 -4.39 -12.99
N VAL A 214 28.48 -3.22 -12.88
CA VAL A 214 27.24 -2.89 -13.62
C VAL A 214 27.38 -1.57 -14.36
N VAL A 215 27.21 -1.62 -15.68
CA VAL A 215 27.21 -0.46 -16.57
C VAL A 215 25.78 -0.11 -16.93
N TYR A 216 25.29 1.03 -16.44
CA TYR A 216 23.98 1.53 -16.80
C TYR A 216 24.03 2.30 -18.12
N HIS A 217 23.00 2.06 -18.94
CA HIS A 217 22.78 2.64 -20.26
C HIS A 217 23.70 2.10 -21.36
N ALA A 218 24.98 2.50 -21.39
CA ALA A 218 25.94 2.14 -22.44
C ALA A 218 25.49 2.47 -23.89
N ASN A 219 24.65 3.49 -24.06
CA ASN A 219 23.96 3.79 -25.32
C ASN A 219 24.90 4.08 -26.50
N TYR A 220 25.93 4.90 -26.29
CA TYR A 220 26.85 5.36 -27.35
C TYR A 220 28.12 4.51 -27.47
N ILE A 221 28.05 3.23 -27.11
CA ILE A 221 29.20 2.34 -27.25
C ILE A 221 29.63 2.20 -28.72
N ASP A 222 30.93 2.07 -28.97
CA ASP A 222 31.49 1.80 -30.29
C ASP A 222 31.94 0.33 -30.42
N GLU A 223 32.39 -0.05 -31.62
CA GLU A 223 32.86 -1.39 -31.92
C GLU A 223 33.94 -1.90 -30.94
N LYS A 224 34.93 -1.05 -30.62
CA LYS A 224 35.98 -1.40 -29.66
C LYS A 224 35.42 -1.61 -28.25
N GLY A 225 34.43 -0.81 -27.85
CA GLY A 225 33.69 -1.00 -26.61
C GLY A 225 32.94 -2.33 -26.59
N MET A 226 32.27 -2.69 -27.68
CA MET A 226 31.59 -3.99 -27.84
C MET A 226 32.57 -5.14 -27.70
N ASP A 227 33.69 -5.11 -28.42
CA ASP A 227 34.74 -6.15 -28.34
C ASP A 227 35.25 -6.33 -26.91
N THR A 228 35.42 -5.22 -26.18
CA THR A 228 35.94 -5.26 -24.81
C THR A 228 34.89 -5.80 -23.84
N LEU A 229 33.61 -5.42 -24.01
CA LEU A 229 32.50 -6.00 -23.23
C LEU A 229 32.33 -7.49 -23.53
N GLU A 230 32.34 -7.90 -24.79
CA GLU A 230 32.21 -9.30 -25.19
C GLU A 230 33.33 -10.15 -24.58
N LYS A 231 34.57 -9.69 -24.66
CA LYS A 231 35.72 -10.36 -24.05
C LYS A 231 35.60 -10.49 -22.52
N ASN A 232 34.92 -9.56 -21.87
CA ASN A 232 34.76 -9.51 -20.41
C ASN A 232 33.32 -9.75 -19.94
N LYS A 233 32.48 -10.35 -20.78
CA LYS A 233 31.02 -10.48 -20.57
C LYS A 233 30.61 -11.21 -19.28
N HIS A 234 31.53 -11.96 -18.67
CA HIS A 234 31.30 -12.66 -17.40
C HIS A 234 31.48 -11.78 -16.17
N LYS A 235 32.13 -10.62 -16.32
CA LYS A 235 32.50 -9.69 -15.25
C LYS A 235 31.62 -8.44 -15.21
N HIS A 236 30.94 -8.13 -16.31
CA HIS A 236 30.16 -6.90 -16.44
C HIS A 236 28.73 -7.21 -16.86
N VAL A 237 27.80 -6.45 -16.29
CA VAL A 237 26.40 -6.44 -16.66
C VAL A 237 26.04 -5.10 -17.26
N VAL A 238 25.26 -5.09 -18.35
CA VAL A 238 24.67 -3.88 -18.91
C VAL A 238 23.19 -3.81 -18.55
N ALA A 239 22.73 -2.68 -18.01
CA ALA A 239 21.31 -2.42 -17.73
C ALA A 239 20.89 -1.11 -18.43
N PRO A 240 20.15 -1.18 -19.56
CA PRO A 240 20.10 -0.09 -20.52
C PRO A 240 19.17 1.08 -20.17
N GLY A 241 18.11 0.87 -19.38
CA GLY A 241 17.09 1.89 -19.20
C GLY A 241 16.35 2.23 -20.50
N ILE A 242 16.09 1.24 -21.36
CA ILE A 242 15.49 1.49 -22.68
C ILE A 242 14.06 2.05 -22.56
N ASN A 243 13.30 1.62 -21.55
CA ASN A 243 11.99 2.21 -21.24
C ASN A 243 12.07 3.71 -20.94
N TRP A 244 13.13 4.21 -20.28
CA TRP A 244 13.32 5.65 -20.05
C TRP A 244 13.48 6.42 -21.35
N LEU A 245 14.32 5.94 -22.27
CA LEU A 245 14.49 6.59 -23.58
C LEU A 245 13.17 6.60 -24.37
N TRP A 246 12.49 5.46 -24.42
CA TRP A 246 11.21 5.33 -25.11
C TRP A 246 10.14 6.26 -24.52
N ALA A 247 9.92 6.20 -23.20
CA ALA A 247 8.88 6.98 -22.53
C ALA A 247 9.16 8.48 -22.57
N THR A 248 10.42 8.90 -22.50
CA THR A 248 10.80 10.31 -22.62
C THR A 248 10.48 10.87 -24.01
N VAL A 249 10.71 10.08 -25.07
CA VAL A 249 10.42 10.49 -26.45
C VAL A 249 8.91 10.49 -26.71
N TYR A 250 8.20 9.43 -26.35
CA TYR A 250 6.83 9.20 -26.84
C TYR A 250 5.71 9.45 -25.81
N GLU A 251 6.01 9.50 -24.51
CA GLU A 251 5.00 9.40 -23.45
C GLU A 251 5.08 10.51 -22.40
N ALA A 252 6.08 11.39 -22.48
CA ALA A 252 6.27 12.47 -21.53
C ALA A 252 5.37 13.71 -21.79
N ALA A 253 4.67 13.77 -22.93
CA ALA A 253 3.85 14.93 -23.32
C ALA A 253 2.79 15.35 -22.28
N PRO A 254 2.06 14.43 -21.61
CA PRO A 254 1.13 14.78 -20.52
C PRO A 254 1.80 15.48 -19.32
N PHE A 255 3.13 15.35 -19.18
CA PHE A 255 3.95 15.95 -18.14
C PHE A 255 4.64 17.23 -18.60
N ARG A 256 4.12 17.87 -19.65
CA ARG A 256 4.64 19.13 -20.23
C ARG A 256 6.05 18.98 -20.82
N TYR A 257 6.43 17.77 -21.20
CA TYR A 257 7.67 17.48 -21.93
C TYR A 257 7.30 16.87 -23.28
N SER A 258 7.21 17.70 -24.32
CA SER A 258 6.72 17.26 -25.62
C SER A 258 7.74 16.42 -26.39
N PHE A 259 7.29 15.74 -27.44
CA PHE A 259 8.17 15.03 -28.38
C PHE A 259 9.23 15.97 -28.97
N GLU A 260 8.85 17.19 -29.34
CA GLU A 260 9.76 18.20 -29.90
C GLU A 260 10.84 18.60 -28.90
N ASN A 261 10.50 18.71 -27.61
CA ASN A 261 11.50 18.95 -26.56
C ASN A 261 12.48 17.78 -26.46
N ALA A 262 11.98 16.54 -26.47
CA ALA A 262 12.81 15.33 -26.42
C ALA A 262 13.72 15.22 -27.65
N GLU A 263 13.20 15.53 -28.83
CA GLU A 263 13.94 15.53 -30.09
C GLU A 263 15.03 16.62 -30.09
N ALA A 264 14.70 17.84 -29.63
CA ALA A 264 15.62 18.97 -29.60
C ALA A 264 16.87 18.72 -28.73
N VAL A 265 16.72 18.01 -27.60
CA VAL A 265 17.87 17.63 -26.74
C VAL A 265 18.56 16.34 -27.20
N GLY A 266 18.03 15.67 -28.23
CA GLY A 266 18.68 14.52 -28.86
C GLY A 266 18.23 13.13 -28.37
N TYR A 267 17.18 13.02 -27.54
CA TYR A 267 16.70 11.72 -27.06
C TYR A 267 16.19 10.80 -28.16
N MET A 268 15.58 11.35 -29.22
CA MET A 268 15.17 10.54 -30.38
C MET A 268 16.39 9.92 -31.06
N LYS A 269 17.47 10.70 -31.25
CA LYS A 269 18.72 10.19 -31.81
C LYS A 269 19.38 9.16 -30.90
N GLU A 270 19.41 9.41 -29.59
CA GLU A 270 19.96 8.50 -28.60
C GLU A 270 19.20 7.17 -28.57
N LEU A 271 17.86 7.19 -28.58
CA LEU A 271 17.03 5.99 -28.61
C LEU A 271 17.36 5.11 -29.82
N GLN A 272 17.51 5.71 -31.01
CA GLN A 272 17.87 4.96 -32.21
C GLN A 272 19.28 4.36 -32.14
N ILE A 273 20.23 5.05 -31.51
CA ILE A 273 21.59 4.54 -31.28
C ILE A 273 21.56 3.39 -30.28
N ALA A 274 20.87 3.57 -29.15
CA ALA A 274 20.74 2.58 -28.09
C ALA A 274 20.10 1.28 -28.62
N ILE A 275 19.04 1.36 -29.42
CA ILE A 275 18.40 0.18 -30.03
C ILE A 275 19.41 -0.62 -30.87
N ARG A 276 20.19 0.05 -31.73
CA ARG A 276 21.21 -0.64 -32.55
C ARG A 276 22.31 -1.26 -31.69
N ALA A 277 22.83 -0.51 -30.72
CA ALA A 277 23.86 -0.99 -29.82
C ALA A 277 23.39 -2.22 -29.02
N LEU A 278 22.19 -2.17 -28.46
CA LEU A 278 21.66 -3.24 -27.62
C LEU A 278 21.31 -4.51 -28.42
N LYS A 279 20.83 -4.38 -29.67
CA LYS A 279 20.70 -5.52 -30.58
C LYS A 279 22.05 -6.19 -30.84
N GLU A 280 23.08 -5.39 -31.07
CA GLU A 280 24.42 -5.92 -31.32
C GLU A 280 25.01 -6.58 -30.06
N MET A 281 24.82 -5.97 -28.88
CA MET A 281 25.20 -6.60 -27.61
C MET A 281 24.52 -7.95 -27.42
N HIS A 282 23.22 -8.03 -27.74
CA HIS A 282 22.47 -9.27 -27.69
C HIS A 282 23.06 -10.34 -28.64
N HIS A 283 23.32 -9.99 -29.89
CA HIS A 283 23.90 -10.92 -30.87
C HIS A 283 25.30 -11.44 -30.47
N ARG A 284 26.13 -10.58 -29.85
CA ARG A 284 27.46 -10.94 -29.33
C ARG A 284 27.43 -11.73 -28.02
N GLY A 285 26.26 -11.91 -27.42
CA GLY A 285 26.14 -12.64 -26.16
C GLY A 285 26.67 -11.84 -24.95
N ILE A 286 26.67 -10.51 -25.02
CA ILE A 286 27.00 -9.63 -23.89
C ILE A 286 25.84 -9.63 -22.90
N THR A 287 26.12 -9.75 -21.61
CA THR A 287 25.10 -9.81 -20.55
C THR A 287 24.35 -8.49 -20.41
N VAL A 288 23.16 -8.43 -21.02
CA VAL A 288 22.20 -7.33 -20.86
C VAL A 288 21.03 -7.79 -19.99
N LEU A 289 20.71 -7.04 -18.93
CA LEU A 289 19.57 -7.29 -18.04
C LEU A 289 18.51 -6.19 -18.17
N SER A 290 17.24 -6.53 -17.91
CA SER A 290 16.15 -5.57 -17.79
C SER A 290 16.39 -4.62 -16.61
N GLY A 291 16.11 -3.34 -16.80
CA GLY A 291 16.34 -2.28 -15.83
C GLY A 291 15.89 -0.95 -16.42
N GLY A 292 14.60 -0.65 -16.29
CA GLY A 292 13.92 0.36 -17.12
C GLY A 292 14.06 1.81 -16.63
N ASN A 293 14.82 2.05 -15.56
CA ASN A 293 15.02 3.37 -14.94
C ASN A 293 13.68 3.98 -14.46
N TYR A 294 12.99 3.24 -13.60
CA TYR A 294 11.67 3.59 -13.06
C TYR A 294 11.76 4.46 -11.81
N GLY A 295 10.74 5.28 -11.57
CA GLY A 295 10.65 6.24 -10.45
C GLY A 295 10.32 7.67 -10.90
N PHE A 296 10.25 7.91 -12.21
CA PHE A 296 9.96 9.23 -12.76
C PHE A 296 8.50 9.38 -13.19
N ALA A 297 8.12 10.60 -13.55
CA ALA A 297 6.72 10.92 -13.81
C ALA A 297 6.09 10.10 -14.95
N TRP A 298 6.82 9.89 -16.05
CA TRP A 298 6.41 9.06 -17.19
C TRP A 298 7.01 7.65 -17.16
N THR A 299 7.77 7.28 -16.12
CA THR A 299 8.20 5.90 -15.84
C THR A 299 7.81 5.46 -14.42
N PRO A 300 6.50 5.48 -14.08
CA PRO A 300 6.04 5.26 -12.71
C PRO A 300 6.26 3.82 -12.23
N HIS A 301 6.48 3.66 -10.92
CA HIS A 301 6.54 2.36 -10.27
C HIS A 301 5.29 1.51 -10.56
N GLY A 302 5.49 0.20 -10.74
CA GLY A 302 4.44 -0.76 -11.05
C GLY A 302 4.24 -1.02 -12.54
N THR A 303 4.98 -0.33 -13.41
CA THR A 303 4.96 -0.50 -14.88
C THR A 303 6.20 -1.22 -15.43
N TYR A 304 6.95 -1.92 -14.57
CA TYR A 304 8.21 -2.62 -14.87
C TYR A 304 8.16 -3.61 -16.04
N ALA A 305 7.01 -4.28 -16.24
CA ALA A 305 6.83 -5.23 -17.33
C ALA A 305 6.84 -4.58 -18.74
N ARG A 306 6.87 -3.24 -18.83
CA ARG A 306 7.05 -2.52 -20.09
C ARG A 306 8.47 -2.64 -20.64
N ASP A 307 9.48 -2.58 -19.77
CA ASP A 307 10.87 -2.76 -20.19
C ASP A 307 11.06 -4.14 -20.85
N ILE A 308 10.36 -5.15 -20.31
CA ILE A 308 10.33 -6.49 -20.88
C ILE A 308 9.75 -6.48 -22.31
N GLU A 309 8.63 -5.79 -22.53
CA GLU A 309 8.06 -5.68 -23.87
C GLU A 309 9.00 -4.96 -24.86
N HIS A 310 9.73 -3.94 -24.40
CA HIS A 310 10.71 -3.24 -25.23
C HIS A 310 11.88 -4.13 -25.65
N PHE A 311 12.39 -5.01 -24.78
CA PHE A 311 13.45 -5.95 -25.16
C PHE A 311 13.02 -6.88 -26.31
N VAL A 312 11.78 -7.38 -26.27
CA VAL A 312 11.25 -8.26 -27.31
C VAL A 312 11.00 -7.49 -28.61
N LYS A 313 10.35 -6.33 -28.53
CA LYS A 313 9.94 -5.58 -29.72
C LYS A 313 11.07 -4.81 -30.38
N LEU A 314 12.05 -4.35 -29.59
CA LEU A 314 13.08 -3.43 -30.05
C LEU A 314 14.47 -4.05 -30.11
N LEU A 315 14.78 -5.08 -29.31
CA LEU A 315 16.17 -5.53 -29.09
C LEU A 315 16.45 -6.97 -29.58
N ASP A 316 15.52 -7.57 -30.32
CA ASP A 316 15.60 -8.92 -30.89
C ASP A 316 15.73 -10.06 -29.86
N PHE A 317 15.45 -9.79 -28.58
CA PHE A 317 15.38 -10.83 -27.56
C PHE A 317 14.15 -11.72 -27.78
N THR A 318 14.33 -13.03 -27.66
CA THR A 318 13.21 -13.94 -27.48
C THR A 318 12.62 -13.77 -26.07
N LEU A 319 11.36 -14.17 -25.92
CA LEU A 319 10.68 -14.16 -24.63
C LEU A 319 11.39 -15.00 -23.56
N MET A 320 12.01 -16.11 -23.96
CA MET A 320 12.73 -16.99 -23.04
C MET A 320 14.02 -16.34 -22.54
N GLU A 321 14.82 -15.75 -23.44
CA GLU A 321 16.08 -15.08 -23.08
C GLU A 321 15.83 -13.95 -22.08
N LEU A 322 14.74 -13.21 -22.27
CA LEU A 322 14.38 -12.11 -21.41
C LEU A 322 13.83 -12.53 -20.04
N ILE A 323 13.02 -13.59 -19.98
CA ILE A 323 12.62 -14.17 -18.68
C ILE A 323 13.86 -14.65 -17.92
N ILE A 324 14.85 -15.24 -18.59
CA ILE A 324 16.11 -15.64 -17.96
C ILE A 324 16.89 -14.42 -17.46
N ALA A 325 16.98 -13.35 -18.26
CA ALA A 325 17.64 -12.10 -17.86
C ALA A 325 16.97 -11.48 -16.62
N ALA A 326 15.63 -11.32 -16.64
CA ALA A 326 14.86 -10.74 -15.55
C ALA A 326 14.77 -11.63 -14.29
N LEU A 327 15.09 -12.93 -14.40
CA LEU A 327 15.06 -13.87 -13.29
C LEU A 327 16.47 -14.27 -12.84
N ALA A 328 17.13 -15.13 -13.60
CA ALA A 328 18.44 -15.69 -13.24
C ALA A 328 19.54 -14.62 -13.34
N GLY A 329 19.44 -13.70 -14.30
CA GLY A 329 20.37 -12.59 -14.45
C GLY A 329 20.32 -11.65 -13.25
N VAL A 330 19.13 -11.23 -12.83
CA VAL A 330 18.98 -10.38 -11.63
C VAL A 330 19.30 -11.15 -10.35
N ALA A 331 18.97 -12.45 -10.24
CA ALA A 331 19.41 -13.28 -9.11
C ALA A 331 20.93 -13.29 -8.94
N LYS A 332 21.67 -13.36 -10.06
CA LYS A 332 23.14 -13.27 -10.08
C LYS A 332 23.63 -11.88 -9.67
N LEU A 333 22.93 -10.82 -10.07
CA LEU A 333 23.19 -9.46 -9.57
C LEU A 333 23.05 -9.37 -8.04
N PHE A 334 22.18 -10.18 -7.44
CA PHE A 334 22.03 -10.27 -5.97
C PHE A 334 23.07 -11.16 -5.30
N MET A 335 23.88 -11.96 -6.03
CA MET A 335 24.71 -13.06 -5.46
C MET A 335 23.85 -14.10 -4.72
N GLU A 336 22.61 -14.27 -5.17
CA GLU A 336 21.62 -15.15 -4.56
C GLU A 336 21.07 -16.11 -5.61
N GLU A 337 21.93 -16.62 -6.51
CA GLU A 337 21.51 -17.49 -7.62
C GLU A 337 20.82 -18.76 -7.14
N ASP A 338 21.14 -19.23 -5.94
CA ASP A 338 20.51 -20.40 -5.36
C ASP A 338 19.11 -20.12 -4.81
N GLU A 339 18.84 -18.89 -4.36
CA GLU A 339 17.60 -18.50 -3.70
C GLU A 339 16.63 -17.72 -4.60
N LEU A 340 17.14 -16.90 -5.54
CA LEU A 340 16.35 -16.03 -6.41
C LEU A 340 16.25 -16.55 -7.85
N GLY A 341 15.27 -16.03 -8.60
CA GLY A 341 15.09 -16.33 -10.03
C GLY A 341 14.62 -17.76 -10.34
N LYS A 342 14.31 -18.56 -9.32
CA LYS A 342 13.89 -19.97 -9.43
C LYS A 342 12.56 -20.19 -8.71
N VAL A 343 11.70 -21.03 -9.29
CA VAL A 343 10.48 -21.50 -8.59
C VAL A 343 10.90 -22.47 -7.48
N ARG A 344 10.82 -22.00 -6.24
CA ARG A 344 11.10 -22.75 -4.99
C ARG A 344 9.99 -22.52 -3.96
N GLU A 345 10.02 -23.27 -2.86
CA GLU A 345 9.11 -23.04 -1.72
C GLU A 345 9.21 -21.59 -1.26
N GLY A 346 8.09 -20.85 -1.29
CA GLY A 346 8.00 -19.47 -0.79
C GLY A 346 8.10 -18.34 -1.82
N TYR A 347 8.37 -18.62 -3.10
CA TYR A 347 8.65 -17.57 -4.12
C TYR A 347 7.94 -17.81 -5.46
N VAL A 348 6.76 -17.22 -5.63
CA VAL A 348 5.91 -17.53 -6.79
C VAL A 348 4.96 -16.41 -7.20
N ILE A 349 4.85 -16.20 -8.52
CA ILE A 349 3.75 -15.50 -9.20
C ILE A 349 2.90 -16.54 -9.95
N LEU A 350 1.58 -16.46 -9.80
CA LEU A 350 0.62 -17.19 -10.63
C LEU A 350 0.02 -16.21 -11.64
N VAL A 351 0.23 -16.48 -12.94
CA VAL A 351 -0.17 -15.63 -14.06
C VAL A 351 -1.29 -16.31 -14.85
N ASP A 352 -2.36 -15.59 -15.12
CA ASP A 352 -3.50 -16.04 -15.93
C ASP A 352 -3.23 -15.80 -17.41
N GLY A 353 -2.48 -16.74 -17.98
CA GLY A 353 -1.95 -16.68 -19.34
C GLY A 353 -0.56 -17.30 -19.37
N ASP A 354 0.05 -17.29 -20.56
CA ASP A 354 1.40 -17.80 -20.78
C ASP A 354 2.31 -16.65 -21.23
N PRO A 355 3.18 -16.12 -20.34
CA PRO A 355 4.14 -15.07 -20.67
C PRO A 355 5.10 -15.43 -21.83
N LEU A 356 5.28 -16.72 -22.14
CA LEU A 356 6.08 -17.16 -23.29
C LEU A 356 5.31 -17.09 -24.62
N LYS A 357 4.00 -16.86 -24.58
CA LYS A 357 3.17 -16.63 -25.78
C LYS A 357 2.80 -15.16 -25.93
N ASP A 358 2.48 -14.51 -24.82
CA ASP A 358 2.13 -13.09 -24.77
C ASP A 358 2.66 -12.46 -23.49
N ILE A 359 3.68 -11.62 -23.63
CA ILE A 359 4.36 -10.98 -22.50
C ILE A 359 3.57 -9.82 -21.91
N ALA A 360 2.63 -9.24 -22.67
CA ALA A 360 1.78 -8.15 -22.21
C ALA A 360 0.88 -8.57 -21.04
N VAL A 361 0.66 -9.89 -20.89
CA VAL A 361 0.00 -10.50 -19.72
C VAL A 361 0.60 -10.05 -18.39
N LEU A 362 1.90 -9.72 -18.35
CA LEU A 362 2.60 -9.27 -17.15
C LEU A 362 2.32 -7.80 -16.80
N GLN A 363 1.87 -7.01 -17.78
CA GLN A 363 1.43 -5.63 -17.60
C GLN A 363 -0.02 -5.56 -17.13
N GLU A 364 -0.83 -6.58 -17.45
CA GLU A 364 -2.21 -6.69 -17.00
C GLU A 364 -2.26 -7.18 -15.54
N HIS A 365 -2.29 -6.25 -14.60
CA HIS A 365 -2.28 -6.58 -13.18
C HIS A 365 -3.41 -7.54 -12.77
N ASP A 366 -4.57 -7.53 -13.43
CA ASP A 366 -5.67 -8.47 -13.18
C ASP A 366 -5.37 -9.92 -13.61
N LYS A 367 -4.39 -10.12 -14.50
CA LYS A 367 -3.89 -11.44 -14.87
C LYS A 367 -2.80 -11.95 -13.92
N LEU A 368 -2.22 -11.10 -13.07
CA LEU A 368 -1.31 -11.52 -11.98
C LEU A 368 -2.10 -12.09 -10.79
N ASN A 369 -2.65 -13.28 -11.01
CA ASN A 369 -3.55 -14.07 -10.18
C ASN A 369 -3.01 -14.43 -8.79
N MET A 370 -1.69 -14.48 -8.56
CA MET A 370 -1.16 -14.59 -7.21
C MET A 370 0.25 -14.01 -7.18
N ILE A 371 0.62 -13.31 -6.11
CA ILE A 371 2.00 -12.86 -5.89
C ILE A 371 2.37 -13.25 -4.45
N THR A 372 3.47 -13.96 -4.32
CA THR A 372 4.05 -14.34 -3.03
C THR A 372 5.47 -13.80 -2.90
N ILE A 373 5.78 -13.24 -1.74
CA ILE A 373 7.11 -12.72 -1.38
C ILE A 373 7.42 -13.24 0.02
N ASN A 374 8.60 -13.83 0.23
CA ASN A 374 9.03 -14.41 1.51
C ASN A 374 7.99 -15.38 2.11
N GLY A 375 7.33 -16.19 1.27
CA GLY A 375 6.30 -17.14 1.70
C GLY A 375 4.96 -16.52 2.09
N ARG A 376 4.77 -15.20 1.99
CA ARG A 376 3.51 -14.50 2.27
C ARG A 376 2.77 -14.15 0.98
N ILE A 377 1.44 -14.26 0.98
CA ILE A 377 0.62 -13.86 -0.17
C ILE A 377 0.40 -12.36 -0.12
N HIS A 378 0.93 -11.62 -1.09
CA HIS A 378 0.71 -10.19 -1.26
C HIS A 378 -0.48 -9.89 -2.20
N LYS A 379 -0.82 -10.81 -3.11
CA LYS A 379 -1.97 -10.69 -4.03
C LYS A 379 -2.56 -12.06 -4.37
N ALA A 380 -3.89 -12.15 -4.52
CA ALA A 380 -4.57 -13.35 -5.06
C ALA A 380 -5.85 -12.96 -5.85
N LEU A 381 -6.05 -13.52 -7.06
CA LEU A 381 -7.18 -13.75 -8.02
C LEU A 381 -8.26 -14.78 -7.61
N HIS A 382 -9.56 -14.69 -7.91
CA HIS A 382 -10.54 -15.79 -7.66
C HIS A 382 -11.84 -15.65 -8.49
N ARG A 383 -12.08 -16.39 -9.60
CA ARG A 383 -13.35 -16.37 -10.39
C ARG A 383 -13.56 -17.57 -11.37
N ASP A 384 -14.79 -18.11 -11.41
CA ASP A 384 -15.47 -18.87 -12.50
C ASP A 384 -16.87 -18.22 -12.69
N LEU A 385 -17.22 -17.60 -13.83
CA LEU A 385 -18.39 -16.68 -14.01
C LEU A 385 -19.27 -16.69 -15.31
N PRO A 386 -19.18 -17.54 -16.35
CA PRO A 386 -19.77 -17.19 -17.68
C PRO A 386 -21.29 -17.42 -17.95
N ARG A 387 -22.06 -18.14 -17.13
CA ARG A 387 -23.46 -18.56 -17.49
C ARG A 387 -24.54 -17.47 -17.34
N HIS A 388 -24.39 -16.52 -16.42
CA HIS A 388 -25.39 -15.50 -16.06
C HIS A 388 -25.50 -14.35 -17.09
N GLN A 389 -24.46 -14.20 -17.91
CA GLN A 389 -24.26 -13.15 -18.91
C GLN A 389 -25.30 -13.18 -20.04
N LYS A 390 -25.73 -14.37 -20.47
CA LYS A 390 -26.58 -14.55 -21.67
C LYS A 390 -28.06 -14.22 -21.46
N GLU A 391 -28.51 -14.10 -20.22
CA GLU A 391 -29.92 -13.92 -19.87
C GLU A 391 -30.31 -12.44 -19.76
N PHE A 392 -29.40 -11.61 -19.21
CA PHE A 392 -29.57 -10.16 -19.06
C PHE A 392 -29.84 -9.45 -20.39
N ASN A 393 -29.18 -9.87 -21.47
CA ASN A 393 -29.27 -9.14 -22.73
C ASN A 393 -30.52 -9.41 -23.58
N LYS A 394 -31.25 -10.50 -23.32
CA LYS A 394 -32.47 -10.84 -24.08
C LYS A 394 -33.70 -10.01 -23.66
N SER A 395 -33.58 -9.19 -22.63
CA SER A 395 -34.70 -8.53 -21.93
C SER A 395 -35.01 -7.09 -22.38
N GLY A 396 -34.13 -6.46 -23.17
CA GLY A 396 -34.37 -5.13 -23.75
C GLY A 396 -34.12 -3.92 -22.81
N TYR A 397 -33.55 -4.13 -21.62
CA TYR A 397 -33.24 -3.08 -20.64
C TYR A 397 -32.14 -2.09 -21.04
N ASP A 398 -31.38 -2.38 -22.11
CA ASP A 398 -30.37 -1.50 -22.68
C ASP A 398 -30.53 -1.42 -24.20
N ALA A 399 -31.56 -0.72 -24.67
CA ALA A 399 -31.79 -0.54 -26.10
C ALA A 399 -30.72 0.33 -26.80
N SER A 400 -29.80 0.92 -26.04
CA SER A 400 -28.68 1.74 -26.52
C SER A 400 -27.37 0.97 -26.70
N ASP A 401 -27.24 -0.22 -26.10
CA ASP A 401 -26.01 -1.01 -26.13
C ASP A 401 -26.25 -2.38 -26.79
N LYS A 402 -25.38 -2.73 -27.73
CA LYS A 402 -25.55 -3.93 -28.59
C LYS A 402 -24.78 -5.16 -28.07
N VAL A 403 -24.36 -5.15 -26.80
CA VAL A 403 -23.41 -6.13 -26.26
C VAL A 403 -23.92 -6.82 -24.99
N ASP A 404 -23.86 -8.16 -24.95
CA ASP A 404 -24.36 -9.06 -23.88
C ASP A 404 -23.81 -8.84 -22.46
N LYS A 405 -22.86 -7.93 -22.32
CA LYS A 405 -22.13 -7.65 -21.10
C LYS A 405 -21.91 -6.15 -21.05
N PRO A 406 -22.45 -5.43 -20.05
CA PRO A 406 -22.05 -4.05 -19.85
C PRO A 406 -20.54 -4.05 -19.63
N SER A 407 -19.85 -3.25 -20.45
CA SER A 407 -18.38 -3.23 -20.53
C SER A 407 -17.73 -2.81 -19.21
N HIS A 408 -18.49 -2.21 -18.29
CA HIS A 408 -18.02 -1.67 -17.02
C HIS A 408 -19.03 -1.85 -15.87
N GLN A 409 -18.54 -1.92 -14.63
CA GLN A 409 -19.34 -1.90 -13.41
C GLN A 409 -19.86 -0.48 -13.12
N VAL A 410 -21.16 -0.32 -12.84
CA VAL A 410 -21.80 0.99 -12.65
C VAL A 410 -21.96 1.31 -11.15
N ILE A 411 -21.39 2.44 -10.70
CA ILE A 411 -21.19 2.80 -9.27
C ILE A 411 -21.55 4.28 -9.02
N PHE A 412 -22.20 4.62 -7.89
CA PHE A 412 -22.63 5.99 -7.55
C PHE A 412 -22.21 6.42 -6.12
N ALA A 413 -21.88 7.70 -5.91
CA ALA A 413 -21.54 8.33 -4.61
C ALA A 413 -22.46 9.55 -4.32
N LYS A 414 -22.60 10.04 -3.07
CA LYS A 414 -23.63 11.05 -2.66
C LYS A 414 -23.11 12.19 -1.73
N ARG A 415 -23.59 13.44 -1.89
CA ARG A 415 -23.63 14.56 -0.90
C ARG A 415 -24.58 15.72 -1.35
N ARG A 416 -25.03 16.53 -0.37
CA ARG A 416 -26.20 17.45 -0.21
C ARG A 416 -26.57 18.51 -1.29
N THR A 417 -27.88 18.65 -1.61
CA THR A 417 -28.73 19.89 -1.82
C THR A 417 -30.14 19.58 -2.45
N ASN A 418 -31.10 20.55 -2.43
CA ASN A 418 -32.52 20.45 -2.90
C ASN A 418 -32.69 20.63 -4.43
N PHE A 419 -33.38 19.73 -5.16
CA PHE A 419 -33.08 19.58 -6.60
C PHE A 419 -34.15 19.13 -7.64
N THR A 420 -35.30 18.50 -7.34
CA THR A 420 -36.14 17.86 -8.41
C THR A 420 -37.65 17.72 -8.12
N GLN A 421 -38.44 17.47 -9.18
CA GLN A 421 -39.91 17.30 -9.15
C GLN A 421 -40.43 15.94 -9.66
N SER A 422 -39.57 14.99 -10.09
CA SER A 422 -39.95 13.59 -10.37
C SER A 422 -39.14 12.62 -9.51
N LEU A 423 -39.78 11.55 -9.01
CA LEU A 423 -39.15 10.52 -8.17
C LEU A 423 -39.40 9.14 -8.78
N ASP A 424 -38.52 8.15 -8.50
CA ASP A 424 -38.73 6.69 -8.66
C ASP A 424 -38.21 5.95 -7.43
N TYR A 425 -38.72 4.77 -7.06
CA TYR A 425 -38.24 3.96 -5.91
C TYR A 425 -37.64 2.61 -6.32
N GLU A 426 -36.71 2.11 -5.50
CA GLU A 426 -36.12 0.78 -5.65
C GLU A 426 -35.94 0.14 -4.24
N GLY A 427 -36.66 -0.95 -3.94
CA GLY A 427 -36.55 -1.67 -2.68
C GLY A 427 -35.36 -2.62 -2.62
N LYS A 428 -34.34 -2.29 -1.83
CA LYS A 428 -33.04 -2.96 -1.84
C LYS A 428 -32.67 -3.54 -0.47
N ILE A 429 -31.82 -4.55 -0.48
CA ILE A 429 -31.08 -4.96 0.71
C ILE A 429 -29.81 -4.11 0.82
N GLY A 430 -29.55 -3.64 2.03
CA GLY A 430 -28.40 -2.86 2.42
C GLY A 430 -27.39 -3.72 3.15
N SER A 431 -26.14 -3.79 2.70
CA SER A 431 -25.09 -4.48 3.46
C SER A 431 -24.18 -3.50 4.20
N ARG A 432 -23.95 -3.76 5.50
CA ARG A 432 -23.13 -2.93 6.39
C ARG A 432 -21.81 -3.63 6.72
N HIS A 433 -20.67 -2.92 6.65
CA HIS A 433 -19.33 -3.51 6.91
C HIS A 433 -18.81 -3.20 8.31
N TRP A 434 -18.13 -4.18 8.88
CA TRP A 434 -17.69 -4.22 10.27
C TRP A 434 -16.17 -4.45 10.44
N GLN A 435 -15.36 -4.18 9.41
CA GLN A 435 -13.90 -4.31 9.50
C GLN A 435 -13.22 -2.97 9.29
N SER A 436 -12.23 -2.66 10.15
CA SER A 436 -11.32 -1.53 10.02
C SER A 436 -10.84 -1.38 8.58
N ARG A 437 -11.00 -0.17 8.00
CA ARG A 437 -10.62 0.26 6.64
C ARG A 437 -10.47 -0.90 5.63
N LEU A 438 -11.54 -1.17 4.88
CA LEU A 438 -11.49 -2.06 3.72
C LEU A 438 -11.07 -1.27 2.47
N ARG A 439 -9.81 -1.45 2.04
CA ARG A 439 -9.47 -1.48 0.61
C ARG A 439 -8.99 -2.90 0.33
N HIS A 440 -9.84 -3.69 -0.32
CA HIS A 440 -9.60 -5.09 -0.70
C HIS A 440 -9.33 -6.13 0.41
N ARG A 441 -10.42 -6.68 0.96
CA ARG A 441 -10.43 -8.12 1.33
C ARG A 441 -10.59 -8.96 0.07
N ARG A 442 -9.85 -10.06 -0.03
CA ARG A 442 -10.24 -11.19 -0.88
C ARG A 442 -10.41 -12.45 -0.05
N LYS A 443 -11.68 -12.88 0.01
CA LYS A 443 -12.22 -14.18 0.42
C LYS A 443 -11.63 -14.78 1.71
N GLU A 444 -12.20 -14.39 2.85
CA GLU A 444 -12.57 -15.43 3.80
C GLU A 444 -13.68 -16.30 3.21
N ARG A 445 -13.68 -17.57 3.64
CA ARG A 445 -14.69 -18.61 3.49
C ARG A 445 -16.13 -18.07 3.36
N ASN A 446 -16.95 -18.77 2.58
CA ASN A 446 -18.41 -18.71 2.62
C ASN A 446 -18.93 -18.31 4.02
N GLY A 447 -19.46 -17.09 4.17
CA GLY A 447 -20.18 -16.72 5.40
C GLY A 447 -20.34 -15.24 5.75
N SER A 448 -19.29 -14.41 5.80
CA SER A 448 -19.33 -13.25 6.73
C SER A 448 -18.86 -11.87 6.22
N CYS A 449 -18.73 -11.64 4.91
CA CYS A 449 -18.28 -10.33 4.40
C CYS A 449 -19.37 -9.22 4.37
N GLY A 450 -20.60 -9.50 4.82
CA GLY A 450 -21.59 -8.48 5.15
C GLY A 450 -21.91 -8.62 6.63
N GLY A 451 -21.54 -7.66 7.48
CA GLY A 451 -21.75 -7.85 8.91
C GLY A 451 -23.16 -7.49 9.39
N ALA A 452 -24.03 -6.96 8.52
CA ALA A 452 -25.49 -6.93 8.71
C ALA A 452 -26.22 -6.60 7.40
N TYR A 453 -27.45 -7.08 7.26
CA TYR A 453 -28.40 -6.72 6.22
C TYR A 453 -29.48 -5.77 6.77
N LYS A 454 -29.86 -4.75 6.02
CA LYS A 454 -30.98 -3.86 6.34
C LYS A 454 -31.86 -3.58 5.12
N ILE A 455 -33.06 -3.09 5.33
CA ILE A 455 -33.92 -2.64 4.21
C ILE A 455 -33.50 -1.21 3.82
N ILE A 456 -33.43 -0.94 2.52
CA ILE A 456 -33.16 0.39 1.94
C ILE A 456 -34.19 0.67 0.86
N ASN A 457 -34.60 1.93 0.74
CA ASN A 457 -35.28 2.42 -0.45
C ASN A 457 -34.35 3.40 -1.18
N ASP A 458 -33.97 3.11 -2.42
CA ASP A 458 -33.10 3.95 -3.25
C ASP A 458 -33.94 4.73 -4.27
N VAL A 459 -34.14 6.02 -4.00
CA VAL A 459 -35.04 6.88 -4.77
C VAL A 459 -34.25 7.61 -5.88
N THR A 460 -34.84 7.86 -7.04
CA THR A 460 -34.17 8.53 -8.18
C THR A 460 -34.98 9.65 -8.82
N ALA A 461 -34.35 10.77 -9.13
CA ALA A 461 -34.89 11.87 -9.92
C ALA A 461 -34.65 11.70 -11.43
N ARG A 462 -35.57 11.04 -12.14
CA ARG A 462 -35.32 10.58 -13.52
C ARG A 462 -35.17 11.69 -14.53
N GLU A 463 -35.93 12.78 -14.41
CA GLU A 463 -35.78 13.95 -15.29
C GLU A 463 -34.33 14.46 -15.26
N LYS A 464 -33.73 14.55 -14.08
CA LYS A 464 -32.37 15.06 -13.90
C LYS A 464 -31.31 14.07 -14.36
N GLN A 465 -31.59 12.76 -14.27
CA GLN A 465 -30.70 11.73 -14.80
C GLN A 465 -30.58 11.82 -16.31
N ARG A 466 -31.70 12.05 -16.99
CA ARG A 466 -31.77 12.21 -18.44
C ARG A 466 -31.12 13.52 -18.87
N ASP A 467 -31.49 14.63 -18.24
CA ASP A 467 -31.11 15.97 -18.70
C ASP A 467 -29.60 16.22 -18.51
N TYR A 468 -29.03 15.83 -17.37
CA TYR A 468 -27.60 15.99 -17.09
C TYR A 468 -26.77 14.79 -17.54
N LYS A 469 -27.40 13.72 -18.04
CA LYS A 469 -26.77 12.44 -18.41
C LYS A 469 -25.79 11.92 -17.35
N GLN A 470 -26.06 12.22 -16.08
CA GLN A 470 -25.18 11.93 -14.95
C GLN A 470 -25.99 11.41 -13.77
N PHE A 471 -25.56 10.26 -13.23
CA PHE A 471 -26.30 9.55 -12.19
C PHE A 471 -26.14 10.15 -10.80
N TYR A 472 -25.00 10.79 -10.53
CA TYR A 472 -24.74 11.46 -9.25
C TYR A 472 -25.84 12.48 -8.93
N ILE A 473 -26.14 13.35 -9.90
CA ILE A 473 -27.08 14.46 -9.78
C ILE A 473 -28.52 13.96 -9.55
N ALA A 474 -28.90 12.83 -10.15
CA ALA A 474 -30.26 12.29 -10.08
C ALA A 474 -30.56 11.42 -8.85
N LYS A 475 -29.56 10.70 -8.33
CA LYS A 475 -29.75 9.71 -7.24
C LYS A 475 -29.26 10.19 -5.88
N SER A 476 -28.70 11.40 -5.81
CA SER A 476 -28.00 11.88 -4.62
C SER A 476 -28.63 13.11 -3.96
N ALA A 477 -29.84 13.49 -4.36
CA ALA A 477 -30.61 14.52 -3.67
C ALA A 477 -30.89 14.11 -2.21
N ASP A 478 -31.00 15.10 -1.33
CA ASP A 478 -31.28 14.85 0.08
C ASP A 478 -32.61 14.09 0.24
N THR A 479 -32.69 13.19 1.22
CA THR A 479 -33.85 12.31 1.52
C THR A 479 -34.10 11.13 0.55
N PHE A 480 -33.34 10.98 -0.54
CA PHE A 480 -33.56 9.94 -1.57
C PHE A 480 -32.97 8.56 -1.24
N CYS A 481 -32.64 8.31 0.03
CA CYS A 481 -32.15 7.02 0.47
C CYS A 481 -32.64 6.72 1.90
N PRO A 482 -33.97 6.70 2.15
CA PRO A 482 -34.45 6.34 3.48
C PRO A 482 -34.09 4.88 3.74
N MET A 483 -33.44 4.65 4.88
CA MET A 483 -32.95 3.32 5.26
C MET A 483 -33.69 2.83 6.49
N GLY A 484 -34.07 1.56 6.47
CA GLY A 484 -34.69 0.86 7.58
C GLY A 484 -33.88 0.97 8.86
N ARG A 485 -34.57 0.98 9.97
CA ARG A 485 -34.01 1.28 11.28
C ARG A 485 -33.09 0.16 11.79
N ILE A 486 -33.46 -1.08 11.53
CA ILE A 486 -32.74 -2.26 12.03
C ILE A 486 -31.80 -2.80 10.94
N ALA A 487 -30.57 -3.14 11.32
CA ALA A 487 -29.64 -3.91 10.50
C ALA A 487 -29.38 -5.25 11.20
N VAL A 488 -29.83 -6.35 10.59
CA VAL A 488 -29.78 -7.69 11.17
C VAL A 488 -28.50 -8.38 10.71
N PRO A 489 -27.67 -8.94 11.61
CA PRO A 489 -26.44 -9.65 11.23
C PRO A 489 -26.70 -10.71 10.16
N ALA A 490 -25.78 -10.84 9.20
CA ALA A 490 -25.89 -11.83 8.13
C ALA A 490 -25.96 -13.28 8.65
N SER A 491 -25.45 -13.53 9.86
CA SER A 491 -25.52 -14.82 10.55
C SER A 491 -26.88 -15.15 11.17
N GLN A 492 -27.72 -14.13 11.43
CA GLN A 492 -29.03 -14.27 12.08
C GLN A 492 -30.20 -14.24 11.09
N VAL A 493 -29.91 -14.04 9.81
CA VAL A 493 -30.89 -14.08 8.76
C VAL A 493 -30.60 -15.26 7.83
N PRO A 494 -31.62 -15.82 7.16
CA PRO A 494 -31.41 -16.91 6.22
C PRO A 494 -30.38 -16.51 5.14
N LYS A 495 -29.62 -17.49 4.63
CA LYS A 495 -28.63 -17.25 3.56
C LYS A 495 -29.24 -16.61 2.31
N VAL A 496 -30.52 -16.88 2.09
CA VAL A 496 -31.33 -16.31 1.01
C VAL A 496 -32.40 -15.44 1.63
N LEU A 497 -32.34 -14.13 1.35
CA LEU A 497 -33.29 -13.17 1.90
C LEU A 497 -34.31 -12.81 0.84
N ARG A 498 -35.59 -12.87 1.19
CA ARG A 498 -36.68 -12.39 0.35
C ARG A 498 -36.98 -10.92 0.68
N VAL A 499 -37.13 -10.11 -0.35
CA VAL A 499 -37.43 -8.68 -0.30
C VAL A 499 -38.76 -8.45 -0.99
N GLN A 500 -39.64 -7.72 -0.30
CA GLN A 500 -40.91 -7.27 -0.86
C GLN A 500 -41.05 -5.77 -0.69
N THR A 501 -41.58 -5.09 -1.70
CA THR A 501 -41.88 -3.65 -1.64
C THR A 501 -43.35 -3.41 -1.95
N HIS A 502 -44.00 -2.65 -1.08
CA HIS A 502 -45.40 -2.25 -1.21
C HIS A 502 -45.47 -0.73 -1.31
N VAL A 503 -46.24 -0.23 -2.27
CA VAL A 503 -46.54 1.20 -2.42
C VAL A 503 -48.05 1.37 -2.34
N ASN A 504 -48.51 2.19 -1.39
CA ASN A 504 -49.93 2.34 -1.05
C ASN A 504 -50.62 0.96 -0.86
N VAL A 505 -50.00 0.10 -0.05
CA VAL A 505 -50.47 -1.27 0.29
C VAL A 505 -50.38 -2.28 -0.88
N GLN A 506 -50.18 -1.86 -2.12
CA GLN A 506 -50.03 -2.77 -3.26
C GLN A 506 -48.61 -3.31 -3.37
N LYS A 507 -48.45 -4.64 -3.48
CA LYS A 507 -47.16 -5.31 -3.66
C LYS A 507 -46.63 -5.08 -5.08
N ARG A 508 -45.46 -4.46 -5.19
CA ARG A 508 -44.84 -4.04 -6.45
C ARG A 508 -43.56 -4.81 -6.78
N GLN A 509 -42.83 -5.26 -5.76
CA GLN A 509 -41.61 -6.07 -5.91
C GLN A 509 -41.66 -7.26 -4.96
N ASP A 510 -41.15 -8.40 -5.43
CA ASP A 510 -41.11 -9.64 -4.67
C ASP A 510 -40.02 -10.56 -5.25
N GLY A 511 -38.89 -10.70 -4.57
CA GLY A 511 -37.79 -11.56 -5.01
C GLY A 511 -36.72 -11.73 -3.94
N THR A 512 -35.59 -12.35 -4.26
CA THR A 512 -34.59 -12.79 -3.27
C THR A 512 -33.17 -12.31 -3.55
N THR A 513 -32.27 -12.44 -2.58
CA THR A 513 -30.84 -12.09 -2.75
C THR A 513 -30.08 -13.01 -3.69
N GLU A 514 -30.63 -14.19 -4.01
CA GLU A 514 -30.06 -15.06 -5.04
C GLU A 514 -30.35 -14.52 -6.45
N ASP A 515 -31.37 -13.68 -6.59
CA ASP A 515 -31.74 -13.04 -7.86
C ASP A 515 -30.85 -11.81 -8.18
N LEU A 516 -29.88 -11.47 -7.31
CA LEU A 516 -28.96 -10.35 -7.54
C LEU A 516 -27.89 -10.69 -8.57
N ILE A 517 -27.78 -9.87 -9.62
CA ILE A 517 -26.78 -10.02 -10.71
C ILE A 517 -25.35 -10.10 -10.18
N PHE A 518 -25.05 -9.28 -9.18
CA PHE A 518 -23.84 -9.36 -8.40
C PHE A 518 -24.22 -9.58 -6.95
N SER A 519 -23.72 -10.65 -6.37
CA SER A 519 -23.92 -10.91 -4.94
C SER A 519 -23.48 -9.71 -4.12
N VAL A 520 -24.10 -9.54 -2.97
CA VAL A 520 -23.76 -8.46 -2.03
C VAL A 520 -22.26 -8.40 -1.78
N GLY A 521 -21.61 -9.54 -1.53
CA GLY A 521 -20.15 -9.61 -1.36
C GLY A 521 -19.34 -9.18 -2.58
N SER A 522 -19.88 -9.35 -3.79
CA SER A 522 -19.25 -8.87 -5.02
C SER A 522 -19.35 -7.35 -5.16
N LEU A 523 -20.51 -6.77 -4.87
CA LEU A 523 -20.71 -5.32 -4.91
C LEU A 523 -19.84 -4.60 -3.86
N ILE A 524 -19.73 -5.18 -2.67
CA ILE A 524 -18.83 -4.76 -1.60
C ILE A 524 -17.39 -4.78 -2.07
N LYS A 525 -16.99 -5.91 -2.64
CA LYS A 525 -15.64 -6.10 -3.13
C LYS A 525 -15.34 -5.02 -4.15
N THR A 526 -16.17 -4.89 -5.20
CA THR A 526 -16.13 -3.87 -6.26
C THR A 526 -15.99 -2.44 -5.73
N LEU A 527 -16.85 -2.03 -4.80
CA LEU A 527 -16.79 -0.67 -4.26
C LEU A 527 -15.53 -0.45 -3.42
N SER A 528 -15.11 -1.47 -2.66
CA SER A 528 -13.87 -1.42 -1.87
C SER A 528 -12.59 -1.39 -2.69
N GLU A 529 -12.67 -1.62 -4.02
CA GLU A 529 -11.53 -1.59 -4.93
C GLU A 529 -11.13 -0.14 -5.23
N SER A 530 -12.11 0.73 -5.52
CA SER A 530 -11.88 2.14 -5.81
C SER A 530 -12.04 3.03 -4.58
N THR A 531 -13.02 2.74 -3.74
CA THR A 531 -13.49 3.60 -2.66
C THR A 531 -13.32 2.88 -1.34
N THR A 532 -12.56 3.45 -0.40
CA THR A 532 -12.44 2.88 0.94
C THR A 532 -13.82 2.79 1.58
N LEU A 533 -14.33 1.56 1.75
CA LEU A 533 -15.62 1.33 2.38
C LEU A 533 -15.44 1.48 3.89
N GLN A 534 -15.86 2.63 4.40
CA GLN A 534 -15.74 2.93 5.82
C GLN A 534 -16.68 2.04 6.63
N PRO A 535 -16.25 1.55 7.81
CA PRO A 535 -17.13 0.90 8.76
C PRO A 535 -18.40 1.73 9.00
N GLY A 536 -19.57 1.08 8.96
CA GLY A 536 -20.86 1.75 9.04
C GLY A 536 -21.40 2.30 7.72
N GLY A 537 -20.60 2.32 6.66
CA GLY A 537 -21.02 2.56 5.29
C GLY A 537 -22.07 1.54 4.86
N VAL A 538 -23.07 2.02 4.13
CA VAL A 538 -24.21 1.21 3.69
C VAL A 538 -24.20 1.10 2.19
N LEU A 539 -24.18 -0.14 1.71
CA LEU A 539 -24.25 -0.45 0.30
C LEU A 539 -25.65 -0.92 -0.08
N ALA A 540 -26.33 -0.19 -0.96
CA ALA A 540 -27.57 -0.66 -1.59
C ALA A 540 -27.25 -1.67 -2.70
N THR A 541 -27.72 -2.91 -2.56
CA THR A 541 -27.19 -4.05 -3.32
C THR A 541 -27.88 -4.31 -4.66
N GLY A 542 -28.75 -3.41 -5.10
CA GLY A 542 -29.64 -3.64 -6.25
C GLY A 542 -30.96 -4.32 -5.86
N THR A 543 -31.85 -4.45 -6.83
CA THR A 543 -33.29 -4.68 -6.63
C THR A 543 -33.71 -5.99 -7.30
N PRO A 544 -34.64 -6.77 -6.72
CA PRO A 544 -35.33 -7.82 -7.48
C PRO A 544 -36.16 -7.22 -8.62
N ALA A 545 -36.59 -8.05 -9.57
CA ALA A 545 -37.43 -7.63 -10.70
C ALA A 545 -38.71 -6.89 -10.24
N GLY A 546 -39.19 -5.92 -11.02
CA GLY A 546 -40.38 -5.11 -10.72
C GLY A 546 -40.16 -3.62 -10.42
N VAL A 547 -39.03 -3.03 -10.85
CA VAL A 547 -38.78 -1.58 -10.75
C VAL A 547 -39.78 -0.81 -11.62
N GLY A 548 -40.44 0.23 -11.09
CA GLY A 548 -41.46 1.01 -11.80
C GLY A 548 -41.43 2.49 -11.45
N LEU A 549 -41.91 3.33 -12.38
CA LEU A 549 -42.01 4.78 -12.23
C LEU A 549 -42.88 5.15 -11.01
N PHE A 550 -42.55 6.18 -10.21
CA PHE A 550 -43.61 6.77 -9.37
C PHE A 550 -44.55 7.50 -10.32
N GLU A 551 -45.66 6.85 -10.67
CA GLU A 551 -46.88 7.62 -10.84
C GLU A 551 -47.44 7.88 -9.45
N VAL A 552 -47.74 9.14 -9.18
CA VAL A 552 -48.54 9.69 -8.07
C VAL A 552 -47.76 10.48 -6.98
N SER A 553 -48.28 11.69 -6.78
CA SER A 553 -47.92 12.81 -5.91
C SER A 553 -47.49 12.48 -4.47
N ILE A 554 -46.43 13.14 -4.00
CA ILE A 554 -45.93 13.09 -2.63
C ILE A 554 -46.99 13.69 -1.68
N ILE A 555 -47.52 12.87 -0.78
CA ILE A 555 -48.43 13.30 0.30
C ILE A 555 -47.71 13.02 1.63
N GLU A 556 -47.34 14.10 2.30
CA GLU A 556 -46.91 14.24 3.71
C GLU A 556 -45.52 13.77 4.19
N SER A 557 -44.83 14.73 4.81
CA SER A 557 -43.70 14.57 5.73
C SER A 557 -44.20 14.42 7.18
N VAL A 558 -43.49 13.63 8.01
CA VAL A 558 -43.14 13.85 9.45
C VAL A 558 -43.05 12.52 10.23
N SER A 559 -42.00 12.38 11.08
CA SER A 559 -42.09 11.84 12.46
C SER A 559 -40.71 11.87 13.17
N GLU A 560 -40.65 12.57 14.30
CA GLU A 560 -39.45 12.96 15.08
C GLU A 560 -38.91 11.91 16.07
N ALA A 561 -39.31 10.63 16.03
CA ALA A 561 -38.81 9.64 17.00
C ALA A 561 -37.96 8.53 16.36
N SER A 562 -36.81 8.18 16.97
CA SER A 562 -35.93 7.13 16.47
C SER A 562 -36.29 5.72 16.96
N SER A 563 -36.83 4.86 16.09
CA SER A 563 -37.11 3.44 16.38
C SER A 563 -35.91 2.48 16.16
N ILE A 564 -34.67 2.94 16.40
CA ILE A 564 -33.46 2.07 16.43
C ILE A 564 -32.85 2.07 17.84
N PRO A 565 -32.78 0.94 18.54
CA PRO A 565 -32.00 0.84 19.77
C PRO A 565 -30.48 0.84 19.43
N MET A 566 -29.68 1.63 20.15
CA MET A 566 -28.23 1.68 19.95
C MET A 566 -27.51 0.52 20.65
N TYR A 567 -27.00 -0.44 19.88
CA TYR A 567 -26.09 -1.49 20.36
C TYR A 567 -24.96 -1.73 19.34
N ASN A 568 -23.77 -1.15 19.58
CA ASN A 568 -22.54 -1.37 18.82
C ASN A 568 -21.34 -1.62 19.77
N LEU A 569 -21.58 -2.36 20.86
CA LEU A 569 -20.56 -2.69 21.87
C LEU A 569 -19.65 -3.83 21.47
N ASP A 570 -20.17 -4.84 20.77
CA ASP A 570 -19.59 -6.17 20.89
C ASP A 570 -18.49 -6.48 19.86
N ILE A 571 -17.91 -5.47 19.18
CA ILE A 571 -17.12 -5.70 17.94
C ILE A 571 -15.78 -4.92 17.87
N SER A 572 -15.07 -4.73 18.99
CA SER A 572 -13.61 -4.45 18.94
C SER A 572 -12.84 -5.76 19.14
N CYS A 573 -11.94 -6.13 18.21
CA CYS A 573 -10.99 -7.25 18.33
C CYS A 573 -11.55 -8.51 19.02
N ASP A 574 -12.45 -9.23 18.35
CA ASP A 574 -13.19 -10.39 18.89
C ASP A 574 -14.13 -10.11 20.10
N GLY A 575 -14.53 -8.86 20.34
CA GLY A 575 -15.34 -8.48 21.52
C GLY A 575 -14.51 -8.33 22.80
N ILE A 576 -13.19 -8.30 22.68
CA ILE A 576 -12.26 -8.08 23.77
C ILE A 576 -11.87 -6.59 23.75
N GLY A 577 -12.26 -5.86 24.79
CA GLY A 577 -12.02 -4.41 24.89
C GLY A 577 -13.26 -3.66 25.33
N LEU A 578 -14.28 -3.58 24.49
CA LEU A 578 -15.46 -2.77 24.76
C LEU A 578 -16.39 -3.38 25.82
N ALA A 579 -16.52 -2.72 26.97
CA ALA A 579 -17.45 -3.07 28.03
C ALA A 579 -18.59 -2.03 28.13
N LYS A 580 -19.81 -2.50 28.38
CA LYS A 580 -20.94 -1.63 28.68
C LYS A 580 -20.77 -1.08 30.09
N ILE A 581 -20.40 0.19 30.20
CA ILE A 581 -20.28 0.90 31.47
C ILE A 581 -21.34 1.99 31.48
N ASN A 582 -22.28 1.88 32.43
CA ASN A 582 -23.50 2.69 32.45
C ASN A 582 -24.24 2.57 31.10
N TYR A 583 -24.49 3.69 30.43
CA TYR A 583 -25.13 3.75 29.11
C TYR A 583 -24.13 3.78 27.94
N LYS A 584 -22.82 3.71 28.20
CA LYS A 584 -21.77 3.91 27.19
C LYS A 584 -20.87 2.68 27.02
N LEU A 585 -20.17 2.67 25.88
CA LEU A 585 -19.32 1.58 25.42
C LEU A 585 -17.90 2.04 25.60
N ILE A 586 -17.22 1.49 26.59
CA ILE A 586 -15.88 1.92 26.99
C ILE A 586 -14.89 0.83 26.60
N ASN A 587 -13.85 1.16 25.86
CA ASN A 587 -12.78 0.23 25.54
C ASN A 587 -11.89 0.08 26.77
N ILE A 588 -11.81 -1.14 27.30
CA ILE A 588 -11.13 -1.52 28.53
C ILE A 588 -10.32 -2.78 28.26
N GLN A 589 -9.04 -2.76 28.60
CA GLN A 589 -8.15 -3.91 28.53
C GLN A 589 -7.59 -4.26 29.90
N GLU A 590 -7.44 -5.55 30.13
CA GLU A 590 -6.78 -6.12 31.29
C GLU A 590 -5.45 -6.74 30.89
N VAL A 591 -4.40 -6.50 31.67
CA VAL A 591 -3.05 -7.03 31.44
C VAL A 591 -2.44 -7.48 32.76
N GLY A 592 -1.87 -8.69 32.78
CA GLY A 592 -1.22 -9.28 33.95
C GLY A 592 -2.10 -10.29 34.70
N SER A 593 -1.57 -10.85 35.79
CA SER A 593 -2.20 -11.96 36.52
C SER A 593 -2.20 -11.80 38.05
N GLY A 594 -2.02 -10.58 38.56
CA GLY A 594 -2.01 -10.28 40.00
C GLY A 594 -3.40 -10.12 40.64
N THR A 595 -3.45 -10.00 41.97
CA THR A 595 -4.70 -9.83 42.75
C THR A 595 -5.00 -8.38 43.16
N GLU A 596 -3.99 -7.51 43.16
CA GLU A 596 -4.19 -6.08 43.47
C GLU A 596 -4.34 -5.25 42.19
N PRO A 597 -5.51 -4.61 41.95
CA PRO A 597 -5.76 -3.87 40.73
C PRO A 597 -5.10 -2.50 40.70
N ILE A 598 -4.49 -2.19 39.55
CA ILE A 598 -4.07 -0.84 39.17
C ILE A 598 -4.93 -0.38 38.00
N VAL A 599 -5.61 0.76 38.13
CA VAL A 599 -6.40 1.35 37.05
C VAL A 599 -5.65 2.53 36.45
N TYR A 600 -5.45 2.49 35.13
CA TYR A 600 -4.74 3.50 34.36
C TYR A 600 -5.73 4.42 33.65
N VAL A 601 -5.73 5.71 34.00
CA VAL A 601 -6.59 6.72 33.38
C VAL A 601 -5.73 7.66 32.56
N HIS A 602 -5.74 7.52 31.23
CA HIS A 602 -4.88 8.33 30.36
C HIS A 602 -5.30 9.82 30.30
N GLY A 603 -4.39 10.68 29.86
CA GLY A 603 -4.64 12.11 29.66
C GLY A 603 -5.33 12.47 28.34
N LEU A 604 -5.60 13.75 28.11
CA LEU A 604 -6.19 14.26 26.86
C LEU A 604 -5.29 13.90 25.66
N GLY A 605 -5.87 13.41 24.57
CA GLY A 605 -5.15 12.95 23.38
C GLY A 605 -4.43 11.60 23.54
N GLY A 606 -4.46 11.00 24.73
CA GLY A 606 -3.91 9.67 25.00
C GLY A 606 -4.85 8.52 24.64
N THR A 607 -4.33 7.30 24.75
CA THR A 607 -5.07 6.03 24.63
C THR A 607 -4.52 5.03 25.65
N ILE A 608 -5.12 3.84 25.75
CA ILE A 608 -4.59 2.72 26.56
C ILE A 608 -3.11 2.40 26.28
N GLU A 609 -2.60 2.68 25.08
CA GLU A 609 -1.21 2.40 24.69
C GLU A 609 -0.21 3.29 25.43
N PHE A 610 -0.64 4.43 25.97
CA PHE A 610 0.21 5.39 26.67
C PHE A 610 0.94 4.75 27.88
N HIS A 611 0.30 3.79 28.55
CA HIS A 611 0.85 3.16 29.76
C HIS A 611 1.58 1.85 29.48
N ARG A 612 1.49 1.27 28.29
CA ARG A 612 2.10 -0.05 27.99
C ARG A 612 3.62 -0.09 28.15
N PRO A 613 4.40 0.88 27.65
CA PRO A 613 5.84 0.84 27.82
C PRO A 613 6.24 0.84 29.30
N LEU A 614 5.52 1.59 30.14
CA LEU A 614 5.75 1.63 31.59
C LEU A 614 5.41 0.29 32.24
N ILE A 615 4.23 -0.27 31.95
CA ILE A 615 3.79 -1.57 32.49
C ILE A 615 4.81 -2.66 32.16
N SER A 616 5.28 -2.69 30.90
CA SER A 616 6.26 -3.65 30.42
C SER A 616 7.64 -3.45 31.06
N ALA A 617 8.15 -2.21 31.08
CA ALA A 617 9.51 -1.92 31.58
C ALA A 617 9.64 -2.14 33.09
N ALA A 618 8.57 -1.88 33.84
CA ALA A 618 8.54 -2.07 35.30
C ALA A 618 8.06 -3.49 35.71
N GLY A 619 7.81 -4.39 34.75
CA GLY A 619 7.35 -5.76 35.04
C GLY A 619 6.01 -5.82 35.79
N LEU A 620 5.18 -4.78 35.71
CA LEU A 620 3.99 -4.65 36.56
C LEU A 620 2.94 -5.73 36.27
N SER A 621 2.91 -6.26 35.05
CA SER A 621 2.01 -7.35 34.66
C SER A 621 2.32 -8.68 35.35
N GLU A 622 3.52 -8.85 35.94
CA GLU A 622 3.90 -10.07 36.64
C GLU A 622 3.27 -10.15 38.05
N PHE A 623 3.01 -9.01 38.68
CA PHE A 623 2.58 -8.92 40.08
C PHE A 623 1.21 -8.27 40.27
N HIS A 624 0.75 -7.48 39.30
CA HIS A 624 -0.52 -6.75 39.36
C HIS A 624 -1.44 -7.11 38.19
N ILE A 625 -2.73 -6.86 38.41
CA ILE A 625 -3.73 -6.80 37.35
C ILE A 625 -3.91 -5.34 36.93
N SER A 626 -3.52 -5.02 35.71
CA SER A 626 -3.59 -3.66 35.15
C SER A 626 -4.85 -3.51 34.33
N ILE A 627 -5.71 -2.57 34.71
CA ILE A 627 -6.95 -2.22 34.02
C ILE A 627 -6.73 -0.89 33.30
N LEU A 628 -6.69 -0.93 31.97
CA LEU A 628 -6.54 0.25 31.10
C LEU A 628 -7.85 0.52 30.40
N TYR A 629 -8.23 1.78 30.22
CA TYR A 629 -9.39 2.10 29.37
C TYR A 629 -9.22 3.40 28.59
N ASP A 630 -9.89 3.49 27.45
CA ASP A 630 -9.95 4.71 26.65
C ASP A 630 -11.08 5.62 27.15
N LEU A 631 -10.77 6.89 27.40
CA LEU A 631 -11.75 7.94 27.68
C LEU A 631 -12.69 8.16 26.49
N GLU A 632 -13.88 8.71 26.73
CA GLU A 632 -14.78 9.03 25.63
C GLU A 632 -14.14 9.97 24.60
N GLY A 633 -14.28 9.62 23.32
CA GLY A 633 -13.70 10.36 22.20
C GLY A 633 -12.22 10.05 21.95
N HIS A 634 -11.64 9.12 22.71
CA HIS A 634 -10.24 8.71 22.61
C HIS A 634 -10.14 7.22 22.25
N GLY A 635 -9.02 6.84 21.63
CA GLY A 635 -8.73 5.47 21.23
C GLY A 635 -9.90 4.79 20.52
N LEU A 636 -10.39 3.69 21.09
CA LEU A 636 -11.54 2.94 20.58
C LEU A 636 -12.87 3.26 21.30
N THR A 637 -12.87 4.12 22.33
CA THR A 637 -14.10 4.58 23.00
C THR A 637 -14.73 5.74 22.21
N LEU A 638 -15.70 5.41 21.36
CA LEU A 638 -16.37 6.38 20.50
C LEU A 638 -17.20 7.41 21.28
N THR A 639 -17.17 8.66 20.83
CA THR A 639 -18.15 9.69 21.19
C THR A 639 -19.26 9.79 20.13
N LYS A 640 -20.40 10.39 20.46
CA LYS A 640 -21.50 10.68 19.51
C LYS A 640 -21.65 12.17 19.36
N ALA A 641 -22.13 12.65 18.20
CA ALA A 641 -22.35 14.08 17.96
C ALA A 641 -23.29 14.74 18.98
N SER A 642 -24.19 13.97 19.62
CA SER A 642 -25.07 14.44 20.69
C SER A 642 -24.50 14.25 22.10
N SER A 643 -23.32 13.67 22.26
CA SER A 643 -22.72 13.46 23.57
C SER A 643 -22.13 14.76 24.06
N VAL A 644 -22.48 15.13 25.29
CA VAL A 644 -21.82 16.21 26.03
C VAL A 644 -20.86 15.53 27.01
N VAL A 645 -19.56 15.61 26.71
CA VAL A 645 -18.53 15.03 27.58
C VAL A 645 -18.24 16.02 28.71
N THR A 646 -18.49 15.62 29.95
CA THR A 646 -18.26 16.43 31.16
C THR A 646 -17.32 15.70 32.12
N MET A 647 -16.78 16.42 33.11
CA MET A 647 -15.97 15.78 34.15
C MET A 647 -16.77 14.71 34.91
N ASP A 648 -18.01 15.03 35.27
CA ASP A 648 -18.91 14.09 35.95
C ASP A 648 -19.18 12.84 35.12
N SER A 649 -19.34 12.99 33.79
CA SER A 649 -19.54 11.82 32.93
C SER A 649 -18.30 10.92 32.90
N LEU A 650 -17.11 11.49 32.83
CA LEU A 650 -15.85 10.74 32.83
C LEU A 650 -15.59 10.04 34.18
N VAL A 651 -15.87 10.71 35.30
CA VAL A 651 -15.81 10.13 36.65
C VAL A 651 -16.81 8.98 36.79
N SER A 652 -18.02 9.14 36.26
CA SER A 652 -19.06 8.10 36.30
C SER A 652 -18.64 6.84 35.55
N TYR A 653 -17.82 6.95 34.50
CA TYR A 653 -17.30 5.78 33.78
C TYR A 653 -16.31 5.02 34.64
N LEU A 654 -15.38 5.70 35.33
CA LEU A 654 -14.47 5.03 36.26
C LEU A 654 -15.21 4.33 37.43
N ALA A 655 -16.25 4.98 37.96
CA ALA A 655 -17.12 4.38 38.97
C ALA A 655 -17.83 3.12 38.45
N GLY A 656 -18.37 3.20 37.23
CA GLY A 656 -19.05 2.08 36.60
C GLY A 656 -18.10 0.92 36.27
N ILE A 657 -16.84 1.19 35.90
CA ILE A 657 -15.82 0.14 35.73
C ILE A 657 -15.57 -0.55 37.06
N SER A 658 -15.41 0.22 38.14
CA SER A 658 -15.15 -0.33 39.48
C SER A 658 -16.29 -1.21 39.98
N ALA A 659 -17.53 -0.77 39.74
CA ALA A 659 -18.73 -1.51 40.14
C ALA A 659 -19.11 -2.66 39.19
N SER A 660 -18.48 -2.79 38.02
CA SER A 660 -18.82 -3.80 37.02
C SER A 660 -18.61 -5.22 37.58
N PRO A 661 -19.54 -6.18 37.37
CA PRO A 661 -19.37 -7.56 37.83
C PRO A 661 -18.13 -8.26 37.28
N LYS A 662 -17.67 -7.84 36.10
CA LYS A 662 -16.47 -8.41 35.45
C LYS A 662 -15.18 -8.01 36.16
N TYR A 663 -15.07 -6.76 36.60
CA TYR A 663 -13.84 -6.21 37.20
C TYR A 663 -13.90 -6.14 38.72
N ASN A 664 -15.11 -5.93 39.29
CA ASN A 664 -15.47 -5.98 40.71
C ASN A 664 -14.41 -5.36 41.64
N ILE A 665 -14.00 -4.13 41.32
CA ILE A 665 -12.94 -3.43 42.01
C ILE A 665 -13.48 -2.93 43.36
N LYS A 666 -13.06 -3.57 44.45
CA LYS A 666 -13.40 -3.13 45.81
C LYS A 666 -12.53 -1.98 46.28
N SER A 667 -11.27 -1.96 45.85
CA SER A 667 -10.31 -0.89 46.09
C SER A 667 -9.15 -1.04 45.11
N ALA A 668 -8.69 0.05 44.48
CA ALA A 668 -7.59 0.01 43.51
C ALA A 668 -6.56 1.13 43.73
N THR A 669 -5.36 0.92 43.19
CA THR A 669 -4.42 2.02 42.95
C THR A 669 -4.80 2.71 41.64
N LEU A 670 -4.97 4.02 41.65
CA LEU A 670 -5.24 4.81 40.44
C LEU A 670 -3.96 5.50 39.99
N MET A 671 -3.59 5.30 38.71
CA MET A 671 -2.44 5.96 38.09
C MET A 671 -2.89 6.82 36.92
N SER A 672 -2.73 8.14 37.05
CA SER A 672 -3.43 9.06 36.17
C SER A 672 -2.65 10.36 35.89
N PRO A 673 -2.18 10.57 34.64
CA PRO A 673 -1.59 11.84 34.21
C PRO A 673 -2.62 12.85 33.72
N SER A 674 -2.32 14.15 33.83
CA SER A 674 -3.03 15.25 33.15
C SER A 674 -4.55 15.21 33.37
N LEU A 675 -5.37 15.22 32.30
CA LEU A 675 -6.84 15.09 32.37
C LEU A 675 -7.27 13.85 33.17
N GLY A 676 -6.56 12.72 33.02
CA GLY A 676 -6.81 11.52 33.81
C GLY A 676 -6.63 11.79 35.31
N GLY A 677 -5.66 12.62 35.68
CA GLY A 677 -5.44 13.04 37.06
C GLY A 677 -6.61 13.83 37.65
N LEU A 678 -7.21 14.72 36.85
CA LEU A 678 -8.43 15.43 37.24
C LEU A 678 -9.62 14.48 37.44
N ILE A 679 -9.78 13.50 36.56
CA ILE A 679 -10.83 12.47 36.69
C ILE A 679 -10.60 11.66 37.97
N ALA A 680 -9.37 11.22 38.23
CA ALA A 680 -9.04 10.42 39.40
C ALA A 680 -9.21 11.19 40.72
N LEU A 681 -8.90 12.49 40.75
CA LEU A 681 -9.17 13.37 41.89
C LEU A 681 -10.67 13.47 42.19
N ASN A 682 -11.48 13.81 41.19
CA ASN A 682 -12.93 13.92 41.36
C ASN A 682 -13.56 12.57 41.72
N PHE A 683 -13.04 11.47 41.16
CA PHE A 683 -13.46 10.13 41.53
C PHE A 683 -13.13 9.78 42.98
N ALA A 684 -11.91 10.09 43.46
CA ALA A 684 -11.52 9.84 44.84
C ALA A 684 -12.35 10.65 45.86
N LEU A 685 -12.71 11.89 45.52
CA LEU A 685 -13.60 12.73 46.35
C LEU A 685 -15.01 12.13 46.44
N ALA A 686 -15.54 11.64 45.32
CA ALA A 686 -16.88 11.07 45.27
C ALA A 686 -16.95 9.63 45.84
N HIS A 687 -15.87 8.85 45.72
CA HIS A 687 -15.83 7.43 46.04
C HIS A 687 -14.55 7.03 46.82
N PRO A 688 -14.29 7.62 48.00
CA PRO A 688 -13.02 7.45 48.71
C PRO A 688 -12.73 6.00 49.10
N SER A 689 -13.76 5.19 49.39
CA SER A 689 -13.60 3.77 49.75
C SER A 689 -13.10 2.88 48.62
N LEU A 690 -13.24 3.31 47.35
CA LEU A 690 -12.78 2.57 46.18
C LEU A 690 -11.33 2.87 45.80
N VAL A 691 -10.68 3.82 46.47
CA VAL A 691 -9.31 4.25 46.17
C VAL A 691 -8.37 3.81 47.29
N LYS A 692 -7.47 2.88 46.98
CA LYS A 692 -6.41 2.43 47.90
C LYS A 692 -5.24 3.42 47.93
N LYS A 693 -4.80 3.84 46.74
CA LYS A 693 -3.69 4.78 46.52
C LYS A 693 -4.00 5.62 45.28
N LEU A 694 -3.58 6.87 45.30
CA LEU A 694 -3.74 7.81 44.20
C LEU A 694 -2.36 8.29 43.72
N ILE A 695 -2.03 8.02 42.47
CA ILE A 695 -0.78 8.44 41.83
C ILE A 695 -1.14 9.43 40.72
N LEU A 696 -0.95 10.71 41.01
CA LEU A 696 -1.28 11.81 40.10
C LEU A 696 -0.02 12.38 39.46
N ILE A 697 -0.05 12.52 38.13
CA ILE A 697 1.10 13.05 37.37
C ILE A 697 0.66 14.31 36.62
N GLY A 698 0.94 15.48 37.20
CA GLY A 698 0.62 16.78 36.61
C GLY A 698 -0.87 16.98 36.28
N PRO A 699 -1.82 16.76 37.22
CA PRO A 699 -3.21 17.14 36.99
C PRO A 699 -3.30 18.65 36.73
N GLY A 700 -3.96 19.04 35.64
CA GLY A 700 -4.16 20.46 35.32
C GLY A 700 -5.06 21.16 36.35
N PRO A 701 -5.06 22.50 36.42
CA PRO A 701 -6.03 23.22 37.24
C PRO A 701 -7.47 22.98 36.75
N SER A 702 -8.40 22.82 37.70
CA SER A 702 -9.84 22.67 37.41
C SER A 702 -10.66 23.60 38.32
N PRO A 703 -11.39 24.59 37.75
CA PRO A 703 -11.49 24.88 36.33
C PRO A 703 -10.17 25.43 35.74
N LEU A 704 -10.00 25.31 34.42
CA LEU A 704 -8.90 25.95 33.70
C LEU A 704 -8.97 27.47 33.88
N PRO A 705 -7.84 28.17 34.10
CA PRO A 705 -7.81 29.63 34.14
C PRO A 705 -8.46 30.24 32.89
N ALA A 706 -9.23 31.31 33.05
CA ALA A 706 -10.01 31.92 31.97
C ALA A 706 -9.16 32.20 30.71
N ALA A 707 -7.95 32.74 30.89
CA ALA A 707 -7.02 33.01 29.80
C ALA A 707 -6.60 31.75 29.03
N ALA A 708 -6.40 30.62 29.72
CA ALA A 708 -6.04 29.34 29.09
C ALA A 708 -7.21 28.73 28.31
N SER A 709 -8.43 28.88 28.85
CA SER A 709 -9.67 28.47 28.17
C SER A 709 -9.88 29.27 26.88
N GLU A 710 -9.78 30.60 26.95
CA GLU A 710 -9.94 31.49 25.80
C GLU A 710 -8.88 31.23 24.72
N ALA A 711 -7.60 31.05 25.10
CA ALA A 711 -6.53 30.71 24.16
C ALA A 711 -6.75 29.36 23.45
N THR A 712 -7.37 28.39 24.13
CA THR A 712 -7.69 27.09 23.54
C THR A 712 -8.88 27.18 22.59
N LEU A 713 -9.92 27.91 22.97
CA LEU A 713 -11.08 28.20 22.11
C LEU A 713 -10.67 28.96 20.85
N LYS A 714 -9.77 29.94 20.97
CA LYS A 714 -9.24 30.70 19.84
C LYS A 714 -8.45 29.82 18.87
N ARG A 715 -7.62 28.90 19.37
CA ARG A 715 -6.91 27.91 18.52
C ARG A 715 -7.89 26.97 17.82
N ALA A 716 -8.89 26.46 18.53
CA ALA A 716 -9.92 25.62 17.94
C ALA A 716 -10.69 26.37 16.83
N ALA A 717 -11.09 27.62 17.07
CA ALA A 717 -11.76 28.47 16.08
C ALA A 717 -10.88 28.72 14.83
N ALA A 718 -9.58 28.98 15.02
CA ALA A 718 -8.64 29.16 13.92
C ALA A 718 -8.50 27.89 13.06
N VAL A 719 -8.38 26.71 13.71
CA VAL A 719 -8.34 25.43 13.00
C VAL A 719 -9.65 25.14 12.27
N CYS A 720 -10.81 25.45 12.87
CA CYS A 720 -12.11 25.30 12.21
C CYS A 720 -12.25 26.21 10.98
N ALA A 721 -11.67 27.41 11.02
CA ALA A 721 -11.80 28.39 9.95
C ALA A 721 -10.86 28.12 8.77
N SER A 722 -9.59 27.76 9.03
CA SER A 722 -8.56 27.66 8.00
C SER A 722 -7.84 26.30 7.93
N GLY A 723 -8.19 25.34 8.78
CA GLY A 723 -7.54 24.05 8.89
C GLY A 723 -6.29 24.07 9.79
N MET A 724 -5.81 22.88 10.16
CA MET A 724 -4.72 22.74 11.15
C MET A 724 -3.38 23.34 10.68
N GLN A 725 -3.11 23.28 9.36
CA GLN A 725 -1.88 23.83 8.79
C GLN A 725 -1.94 25.35 8.66
N ALA A 726 -2.96 25.88 7.99
CA ALA A 726 -3.01 27.32 7.68
C ALA A 726 -3.32 28.18 8.92
N SER A 727 -3.82 27.58 10.01
CA SER A 727 -3.96 28.26 11.30
C SER A 727 -2.64 28.45 12.06
N GLY A 728 -1.55 27.82 11.63
CA GLY A 728 -0.26 27.79 12.33
C GLY A 728 -0.27 26.97 13.64
N VAL A 729 -1.40 26.34 13.98
CA VAL A 729 -1.56 25.61 15.24
C VAL A 729 -0.71 24.34 15.27
N ALA A 730 -0.60 23.60 14.15
CA ALA A 730 0.29 22.44 14.07
C ALA A 730 1.75 22.81 14.39
N GLU A 731 2.21 23.97 13.89
CA GLU A 731 3.58 24.44 14.08
C GLU A 731 3.82 24.90 15.52
N ALA A 732 2.89 25.70 16.07
CA ALA A 732 2.97 26.14 17.46
C ALA A 732 2.95 24.96 18.45
N VAL A 733 2.10 23.96 18.22
CA VAL A 733 2.00 22.76 19.07
C VAL A 733 3.24 21.87 18.92
N SER A 734 3.73 21.62 17.70
CA SER A 734 4.93 20.79 17.49
C SER A 734 6.17 21.41 18.15
N ASN A 735 6.31 22.73 18.05
CA ASN A 735 7.42 23.46 18.67
C ASN A 735 7.33 23.49 20.19
N ALA A 736 6.13 23.56 20.77
CA ALA A 736 5.94 23.54 22.21
C ALA A 736 6.03 22.11 22.81
N ALA A 737 5.61 21.09 22.05
CA ALA A 737 5.52 19.70 22.51
C ALA A 737 6.82 18.91 22.35
N THR A 738 7.85 19.47 21.73
CA THR A 738 9.16 18.83 21.55
C THR A 738 10.24 19.58 22.34
N SER A 739 11.18 18.84 22.93
CA SER A 739 12.28 19.44 23.67
C SER A 739 13.31 20.07 22.73
N GLU A 740 14.09 21.06 23.21
CA GLU A 740 15.20 21.64 22.43
C GLU A 740 16.21 20.57 21.98
N THR A 741 16.48 19.58 22.82
CA THR A 741 17.35 18.45 22.47
C THR A 741 16.76 17.63 21.33
N SER A 742 15.46 17.31 21.38
CA SER A 742 14.79 16.57 20.31
C SER A 742 14.77 17.36 19.00
N LYS A 743 14.53 18.67 19.04
CA LYS A 743 14.56 19.54 17.85
C LYS A 743 15.96 19.57 17.22
N LYS A 744 17.02 19.61 18.03
CA LYS A 744 18.42 19.68 17.56
C LYS A 744 18.96 18.34 17.09
N LEU A 745 18.68 17.27 17.82
CA LEU A 745 19.31 15.96 17.62
C LEU A 745 18.41 14.95 16.91
N ASN A 746 17.11 15.20 16.82
CA ASN A 746 16.14 14.30 16.21
C ASN A 746 15.02 15.08 15.48
N PRO A 747 15.35 15.78 14.38
CA PRO A 747 14.37 16.55 13.60
C PRO A 747 13.24 15.67 13.03
N LEU A 748 13.47 14.36 12.86
CA LEU A 748 12.44 13.40 12.47
C LEU A 748 11.32 13.31 13.51
N ALA A 749 11.64 13.37 14.80
CA ALA A 749 10.62 13.38 15.85
C ALA A 749 9.75 14.65 15.77
N LEU A 750 10.34 15.81 15.48
CA LEU A 750 9.59 17.05 15.27
C LEU A 750 8.66 16.95 14.04
N SER A 751 9.19 16.42 12.93
CA SER A 751 8.40 16.20 11.71
C SER A 751 7.28 15.17 11.91
N ALA A 752 7.53 14.11 12.68
CA ALA A 752 6.51 13.11 13.01
C ALA A 752 5.39 13.70 13.88
N VAL A 753 5.75 14.50 14.90
CA VAL A 753 4.76 15.22 15.73
C VAL A 753 3.95 16.17 14.84
N ARG A 754 4.60 16.95 13.97
CA ARG A 754 3.92 17.86 13.05
C ARG A 754 2.99 17.12 12.09
N ALA A 755 3.46 16.03 11.49
CA ALA A 755 2.67 15.20 10.59
C ALA A 755 1.45 14.59 11.31
N SER A 756 1.60 14.16 12.57
CA SER A 756 0.48 13.61 13.35
C SER A 756 -0.62 14.63 13.65
N LEU A 757 -0.28 15.93 13.70
CA LEU A 757 -1.27 16.99 13.86
C LEU A 757 -1.98 17.35 12.55
N LEU A 758 -1.33 17.11 11.40
CA LEU A 758 -1.83 17.44 10.07
C LEU A 758 -2.64 16.32 9.42
N SER A 759 -2.52 15.08 9.91
CA SER A 759 -3.31 13.91 9.50
C SER A 759 -4.71 13.93 10.09
#